data_AF-K9D3S8-F1
#
_entry.id   AF-K9D3S8-F1
#
_cell.length_a   1.000
_cell.length_b   1.000
_cell.length_c   1.000
_cell.angle_alpha   90.00
_cell.angle_beta   90.00
_cell.angle_gamma   90.00
#
_symmetry.space_group_name_H-M   'P 1'
#
loop_
_entity.id
_entity.type
_entity.pdbx_description
1 polymer ?
#
loop_
_entity_poly.entity_id
_entity_poly.type
_entity_poly.pdbx_seq_one_letter_code
_entity_poly.pdbx_strand_id
1 'polypeptide(L)'
;MKYGGDFGTASAVRLNKQVNVKGNATNEADLTDGNIGVVSSQDGDNGLLTVKLNKDLNLGSTGSVAMGSTAINNGGVTIGSGASAVTLTHGGLNNGGNQIVNVASGINGTTYDTSVAGQENYNNGANIGDVYNIAKGQAEAVKAQSGKNITVDADNKVNLNDNITLGDDSDASKQVNINGNGATVTAGSGDNQVKMDGSKGQISAGGAVLGNQENTAGDSNPATGNYLTGLDNTTWDGENIQSGRAATEDQLKTVSDKVNKGRVFEGDDGADNSVTVGLGDTLKLNGGANTARLSDGNIGVVRNSNGDGLDIKLAKDLTGLDSVTTGNTTMDSSGITIKIVDDDRNITIQDSNINMGNNVVSGVADGTVAAGSTEAINGSQLAQRDQAINNLGGAVNKLDNRINRVGAGAAALAALHPQDFDPDDKWDFAFGYGHYSGANVGALGAFYKPNEDTTFSVGGTIGGGENMFNAGVSFKIGQGNNVSNSRVGMAKKIKHLREDVAKLEELVNRQSQMINQLTGQNPGTIESKGSELFPDVPSNHWAYEYVNKLHDLGIVEGYPDGNFDGNRMMTRYELAAVVYRAIMAGAASNATLQGDDTLDRLANEFSDELKYIRVDTVKKDKDGNPVIQRVRIVPENKDKY
;
A
#
# COMPACT_ATOMS: atom_id res chain seq x y z
N MET A 1 110.43 -156.66 19.49
CA MET A 1 110.84 -155.24 19.50
C MET A 1 109.87 -154.44 20.36
N LYS A 2 110.32 -153.36 21.01
CA LYS A 2 109.43 -152.45 21.75
C LYS A 2 109.12 -151.23 20.86
N TYR A 3 107.86 -150.82 20.79
CA TYR A 3 107.43 -149.61 20.07
C TYR A 3 106.84 -148.60 21.06
N GLY A 4 107.32 -147.36 21.01
CA GLY A 4 106.78 -146.23 21.76
C GLY A 4 106.01 -145.30 20.83
N GLY A 5 104.91 -144.74 21.34
CA GLY A 5 104.30 -143.54 20.76
C GLY A 5 104.89 -142.29 21.38
N ASP A 6 104.42 -141.11 20.94
CA ASP A 6 104.73 -139.83 21.58
C ASP A 6 104.37 -139.84 23.08
N PHE A 7 103.38 -140.66 23.46
CA PHE A 7 102.95 -140.86 24.85
C PHE A 7 102.73 -142.34 25.20
N GLY A 8 102.69 -142.65 26.51
CA GLY A 8 102.40 -143.99 27.05
C GLY A 8 103.63 -144.88 27.25
N THR A 9 103.39 -146.14 27.62
CA THR A 9 104.47 -147.12 27.91
C THR A 9 104.79 -147.96 26.69
N ALA A 10 106.08 -148.08 26.35
CA ALA A 10 106.53 -148.83 25.18
C ALA A 10 106.08 -150.29 25.22
N SER A 11 105.43 -150.75 24.16
CA SER A 11 104.79 -152.06 24.09
C SER A 11 105.60 -153.09 23.30
N ALA A 12 105.62 -154.34 23.76
CA ALA A 12 106.41 -155.42 23.18
C ALA A 12 105.67 -156.17 22.07
N VAL A 13 106.34 -156.35 20.93
CA VAL A 13 105.87 -157.13 19.77
C VAL A 13 106.90 -158.22 19.45
N ARG A 14 106.45 -159.42 19.07
CA ARG A 14 107.32 -160.59 18.76
C ARG A 14 108.35 -160.30 17.65
N LEU A 15 109.48 -161.02 17.66
CA LEU A 15 110.59 -160.86 16.71
C LEU A 15 110.18 -161.22 15.25
N ASN A 16 110.82 -160.57 14.27
CA ASN A 16 110.65 -160.73 12.81
C ASN A 16 109.29 -160.34 12.19
N LYS A 17 108.71 -159.20 12.61
CA LYS A 17 107.55 -158.58 11.94
C LYS A 17 107.79 -157.09 11.65
N GLN A 18 107.51 -156.63 10.43
CA GLN A 18 107.56 -155.22 10.03
C GLN A 18 106.30 -154.49 10.50
N VAL A 19 106.46 -153.31 11.12
CA VAL A 19 105.35 -152.44 11.54
C VAL A 19 105.40 -151.18 10.69
N ASN A 20 104.38 -150.96 9.85
CA ASN A 20 104.23 -149.77 9.03
C ASN A 20 103.12 -148.91 9.63
N VAL A 21 103.45 -147.73 10.15
CA VAL A 21 102.45 -146.70 10.49
C VAL A 21 102.56 -145.62 9.42
N LYS A 22 101.64 -145.61 8.46
CA LYS A 22 101.66 -144.68 7.33
C LYS A 22 100.41 -143.80 7.34
N GLY A 23 100.59 -142.48 7.41
CA GLY A 23 99.52 -141.49 7.20
C GLY A 23 99.20 -141.21 5.73
N ASN A 24 100.01 -141.74 4.80
CA ASN A 24 99.85 -141.68 3.34
C ASN A 24 99.71 -140.26 2.74
N ALA A 25 100.29 -139.23 3.36
CA ALA A 25 100.46 -137.93 2.71
C ALA A 25 101.40 -138.06 1.49
N THR A 26 101.09 -137.33 0.42
CA THR A 26 101.82 -137.39 -0.86
C THR A 26 103.01 -136.45 -0.93
N ASN A 27 103.06 -135.43 -0.06
CA ASN A 27 104.16 -134.47 0.04
C ASN A 27 104.40 -134.11 1.52
N GLU A 28 105.67 -134.08 1.91
CA GLU A 28 106.08 -133.76 3.28
C GLU A 28 105.82 -132.28 3.63
N ALA A 29 105.86 -131.37 2.66
CA ALA A 29 105.60 -129.95 2.90
C ALA A 29 104.14 -129.62 3.25
N ASP A 30 103.21 -130.53 2.95
CA ASP A 30 101.79 -130.39 3.28
C ASP A 30 101.45 -130.95 4.67
N LEU A 31 102.44 -131.58 5.31
CA LEU A 31 102.32 -132.08 6.67
C LEU A 31 102.57 -130.96 7.67
N THR A 32 101.92 -131.10 8.81
CA THR A 32 102.06 -130.18 9.94
C THR A 32 102.48 -130.96 11.16
N ASP A 33 103.41 -130.40 11.91
CA ASP A 33 103.88 -130.99 13.15
C ASP A 33 102.86 -130.77 14.27
N GLY A 34 102.77 -131.74 15.18
CA GLY A 34 102.00 -131.61 16.43
C GLY A 34 100.49 -131.80 16.33
N ASN A 35 99.95 -132.12 15.16
CA ASN A 35 98.50 -132.33 14.98
C ASN A 35 98.04 -133.78 15.14
N ILE A 36 98.96 -134.74 15.05
CA ILE A 36 98.71 -136.16 15.27
C ILE A 36 99.63 -136.62 16.39
N GLY A 37 99.07 -137.23 17.42
CA GLY A 37 99.81 -137.86 18.52
C GLY A 37 99.56 -139.35 18.57
N VAL A 38 100.60 -140.13 18.79
CA VAL A 38 100.51 -141.60 18.92
C VAL A 38 100.66 -141.97 20.39
N VAL A 39 99.69 -142.70 20.94
CA VAL A 39 99.74 -143.21 22.31
C VAL A 39 99.96 -144.72 22.29
N SER A 40 101.02 -145.17 22.94
CA SER A 40 101.37 -146.59 23.04
C SER A 40 100.85 -147.23 24.34
N SER A 41 100.33 -148.45 24.24
CA SER A 41 99.90 -149.30 25.36
C SER A 41 100.01 -150.79 25.01
N GLN A 42 99.92 -151.68 26.01
CA GLN A 42 99.98 -153.14 25.82
C GLN A 42 98.56 -153.70 25.64
N ASP A 43 98.35 -154.53 24.62
CA ASP A 43 97.08 -155.21 24.33
C ASP A 43 97.31 -156.72 24.16
N GLY A 44 97.14 -157.45 25.26
CA GLY A 44 97.51 -158.86 25.35
C GLY A 44 98.98 -159.10 24.99
N ASP A 45 99.22 -160.02 24.06
CA ASP A 45 100.55 -160.36 23.55
C ASP A 45 101.09 -159.36 22.50
N ASN A 46 100.33 -158.31 22.16
CA ASN A 46 100.66 -157.32 21.13
C ASN A 46 100.77 -155.91 21.71
N GLY A 47 101.36 -155.00 20.92
CA GLY A 47 101.34 -153.57 21.22
C GLY A 47 100.30 -152.80 20.45
N LEU A 48 99.58 -151.93 21.15
CA LEU A 48 98.57 -151.04 20.59
C LEU A 48 99.15 -149.62 20.49
N LEU A 49 99.22 -149.10 19.27
CA LEU A 49 99.49 -147.70 18.99
C LEU A 49 98.17 -147.03 18.61
N THR A 50 97.59 -146.25 19.51
CA THR A 50 96.39 -145.47 19.24
C THR A 50 96.79 -144.13 18.68
N VAL A 51 96.52 -143.91 17.39
CA VAL A 51 96.68 -142.61 16.74
C VAL A 51 95.52 -141.72 17.16
N LYS A 52 95.83 -140.52 17.65
CA LYS A 52 94.87 -139.52 18.10
C LYS A 52 95.15 -138.20 17.40
N LEU A 53 94.11 -137.45 17.09
CA LEU A 53 94.25 -136.06 16.69
C LEU A 53 94.48 -135.20 17.93
N ASN A 54 95.28 -134.15 17.78
CA ASN A 54 95.38 -133.12 18.80
C ASN A 54 94.02 -132.43 18.98
N LYS A 55 93.74 -131.93 20.18
CA LYS A 55 92.44 -131.29 20.47
C LYS A 55 92.27 -130.00 19.69
N ASP A 56 93.34 -129.23 19.59
CA ASP A 56 93.43 -128.03 18.77
C ASP A 56 94.24 -128.36 17.51
N LEU A 57 93.61 -128.23 16.35
CA LEU A 57 94.24 -128.49 15.06
C LEU A 57 94.87 -127.20 14.54
N ASN A 58 96.19 -127.11 14.52
CA ASN A 58 96.92 -125.94 13.99
C ASN A 58 97.51 -126.25 12.61
N LEU A 59 96.87 -125.80 11.54
CA LEU A 59 97.29 -126.10 10.17
C LEU A 59 98.29 -125.08 9.60
N GLY A 60 98.76 -124.11 10.39
CA GLY A 60 99.65 -123.04 9.93
C GLY A 60 98.97 -121.97 9.08
N SER A 61 99.76 -121.03 8.54
CA SER A 61 99.26 -119.85 7.80
C SER A 61 98.69 -120.15 6.41
N THR A 62 99.07 -121.29 5.82
CA THR A 62 98.57 -121.80 4.54
C THR A 62 97.63 -122.98 4.69
N GLY A 63 97.39 -123.41 5.94
CA GLY A 63 96.53 -124.53 6.27
C GLY A 63 95.07 -124.27 5.95
N SER A 64 94.36 -125.34 5.60
CA SER A 64 92.91 -125.28 5.42
C SER A 64 92.24 -126.60 5.76
N VAL A 65 90.98 -126.53 6.17
CA VAL A 65 90.06 -127.67 6.23
C VAL A 65 89.06 -127.51 5.10
N ALA A 66 89.09 -128.43 4.13
CA ALA A 66 88.13 -128.49 3.05
C ALA A 66 87.06 -129.56 3.36
N MET A 67 85.80 -129.15 3.38
CA MET A 67 84.63 -130.02 3.58
C MET A 67 83.60 -129.75 2.49
N GLY A 68 83.66 -130.53 1.40
CA GLY A 68 82.83 -130.31 0.22
C GLY A 68 83.09 -128.93 -0.41
N SER A 69 82.04 -128.12 -0.58
CA SER A 69 82.15 -126.74 -1.07
C SER A 69 82.50 -125.72 0.02
N THR A 70 82.78 -126.16 1.25
CA THR A 70 83.17 -125.27 2.34
C THR A 70 84.67 -125.33 2.57
N ALA A 71 85.33 -124.18 2.59
CA ALA A 71 86.74 -124.03 2.90
C ALA A 71 86.90 -123.18 4.16
N ILE A 72 87.63 -123.70 5.15
CA ILE A 72 88.02 -122.98 6.36
C ILE A 72 89.53 -122.77 6.30
N ASN A 73 89.98 -121.52 6.28
CA ASN A 73 91.40 -121.17 6.24
C ASN A 73 91.64 -119.86 6.99
N ASN A 74 92.86 -119.32 6.90
CA ASN A 74 93.23 -118.07 7.59
C ASN A 74 92.42 -116.83 7.11
N GLY A 75 91.77 -116.91 5.94
CA GLY A 75 90.84 -115.89 5.45
C GLY A 75 89.42 -116.01 6.04
N GLY A 76 89.11 -117.08 6.77
CA GLY A 76 87.81 -117.34 7.39
C GLY A 76 87.11 -118.57 6.82
N VAL A 77 85.78 -118.51 6.75
CA VAL A 77 84.93 -119.59 6.22
C VAL A 77 84.33 -119.16 4.88
N THR A 78 84.53 -119.95 3.84
CA THR A 78 83.91 -119.75 2.52
C THR A 78 83.03 -120.95 2.20
N ILE A 79 81.78 -120.73 1.82
CA ILE A 79 80.83 -121.76 1.36
C ILE A 79 80.47 -121.46 -0.10
N GLY A 80 80.80 -122.39 -1.00
CA GLY A 80 80.61 -122.24 -2.45
C GLY A 80 81.82 -121.60 -3.15
N SER A 81 81.62 -121.13 -4.38
CA SER A 81 82.66 -120.50 -5.19
C SER A 81 82.09 -119.38 -6.09
N GLY A 82 82.96 -118.52 -6.60
CA GLY A 82 82.58 -117.40 -7.47
C GLY A 82 81.90 -116.24 -6.74
N ALA A 83 81.18 -115.39 -7.49
CA ALA A 83 80.54 -114.18 -6.95
C ALA A 83 79.40 -114.46 -5.94
N SER A 84 78.84 -115.67 -5.97
CA SER A 84 77.77 -116.11 -5.07
C SER A 84 78.26 -116.89 -3.84
N ALA A 85 79.58 -116.95 -3.63
CA ALA A 85 80.13 -117.58 -2.43
C ALA A 85 79.73 -116.81 -1.18
N VAL A 86 79.33 -117.54 -0.13
CA VAL A 86 79.10 -116.97 1.19
C VAL A 86 80.43 -116.99 1.94
N THR A 87 80.91 -115.82 2.34
CA THR A 87 82.19 -115.70 3.05
C THR A 87 82.01 -115.01 4.39
N LEU A 88 82.56 -115.63 5.45
CA LEU A 88 82.72 -115.03 6.76
C LEU A 88 84.20 -114.76 6.98
N THR A 89 84.58 -113.48 6.91
CA THR A 89 85.97 -113.02 7.03
C THR A 89 86.11 -112.05 8.20
N HIS A 90 87.32 -111.53 8.44
CA HIS A 90 87.52 -110.45 9.42
C HIS A 90 86.72 -109.17 9.09
N GLY A 91 86.27 -108.99 7.84
CA GLY A 91 85.42 -107.88 7.41
C GLY A 91 83.92 -108.11 7.63
N GLY A 92 83.53 -109.26 8.18
CA GLY A 92 82.14 -109.65 8.40
C GLY A 92 81.64 -110.69 7.39
N LEU A 93 80.32 -110.81 7.32
CA LEU A 93 79.62 -111.74 6.44
C LEU A 93 79.33 -111.07 5.08
N ASN A 94 79.77 -111.70 4.00
CA ASN A 94 79.31 -111.42 2.65
C ASN A 94 78.48 -112.61 2.16
N ASN A 95 77.18 -112.38 1.89
CA ASN A 95 76.28 -113.44 1.44
C ASN A 95 76.32 -113.69 -0.07
N GLY A 96 77.23 -113.06 -0.83
CA GLY A 96 77.40 -113.29 -2.27
C GLY A 96 76.19 -112.89 -3.12
N GLY A 97 75.43 -111.87 -2.69
CA GLY A 97 74.19 -111.47 -3.35
C GLY A 97 73.03 -112.47 -3.22
N ASN A 98 73.21 -113.56 -2.46
CA ASN A 98 72.11 -114.48 -2.17
C ASN A 98 71.10 -113.80 -1.24
N GLN A 99 69.83 -114.20 -1.33
CA GLN A 99 68.81 -113.77 -0.37
C GLN A 99 69.12 -114.36 1.01
N ILE A 100 69.01 -113.54 2.05
CA ILE A 100 69.05 -114.01 3.44
C ILE A 100 67.60 -114.27 3.87
N VAL A 101 67.26 -115.54 4.08
CA VAL A 101 65.91 -115.98 4.48
C VAL A 101 65.90 -116.38 5.95
N ASN A 102 64.71 -116.35 6.59
CA ASN A 102 64.50 -116.70 8.00
C ASN A 102 65.26 -115.80 9.00
N VAL A 103 65.38 -114.50 8.69
CA VAL A 103 65.89 -113.50 9.63
C VAL A 103 64.72 -113.02 10.49
N ALA A 104 64.79 -113.26 11.81
CA ALA A 104 63.86 -112.69 12.76
C ALA A 104 63.91 -111.16 12.69
N SER A 105 62.83 -110.50 13.13
CA SER A 105 62.84 -109.04 13.22
C SER A 105 63.98 -108.55 14.11
N GLY A 106 64.64 -107.46 13.70
CA GLY A 106 65.70 -106.83 14.50
C GLY A 106 65.16 -106.19 15.78
N ILE A 107 63.84 -105.99 15.85
CA ILE A 107 63.08 -105.48 17.00
C ILE A 107 62.32 -106.63 17.67
N ASN A 108 62.23 -106.63 19.00
CA ASN A 108 61.57 -107.69 19.76
C ASN A 108 60.04 -107.53 19.72
N GLY A 109 59.43 -107.80 18.57
CA GLY A 109 57.97 -107.90 18.39
C GLY A 109 57.17 -106.59 18.50
N THR A 110 57.81 -105.45 18.78
CA THR A 110 57.18 -104.12 18.87
C THR A 110 57.78 -103.16 17.86
N THR A 111 56.97 -102.26 17.31
CA THR A 111 57.42 -101.10 16.52
C THR A 111 58.52 -100.33 17.26
N TYR A 112 59.47 -99.77 16.51
CA TYR A 112 60.52 -98.90 17.04
C TYR A 112 59.87 -97.74 17.85
N ASP A 113 60.20 -97.66 19.14
CA ASP A 113 59.58 -96.73 20.09
C ASP A 113 60.65 -95.78 20.61
N THR A 114 60.63 -94.55 20.09
CA THR A 114 61.58 -93.50 20.46
C THR A 114 61.46 -93.05 21.92
N SER A 115 60.44 -93.49 22.65
CA SER A 115 60.28 -93.19 24.08
C SER A 115 61.06 -94.15 25.00
N VAL A 116 61.63 -95.23 24.47
CA VAL A 116 62.43 -96.20 25.23
C VAL A 116 63.93 -95.87 25.10
N ALA A 117 64.54 -95.42 26.21
CA ALA A 117 65.95 -95.06 26.26
C ALA A 117 66.87 -96.24 25.89
N GLY A 118 67.85 -96.00 25.00
CA GLY A 118 68.83 -96.98 24.55
C GLY A 118 68.48 -97.67 23.23
N GLN A 119 67.27 -97.49 22.69
CA GLN A 119 66.88 -98.03 21.38
C GLN A 119 67.64 -97.37 20.22
N GLU A 120 68.11 -96.13 20.39
CA GLU A 120 68.93 -95.42 19.41
C GLU A 120 70.27 -96.10 19.10
N ASN A 121 70.69 -97.06 19.94
CA ASN A 121 71.94 -97.81 19.78
C ASN A 121 71.72 -99.24 19.24
N TYR A 122 70.50 -99.61 18.83
CA TYR A 122 70.23 -100.95 18.29
C TYR A 122 71.01 -101.16 16.99
N ASN A 123 71.83 -102.22 16.96
CA ASN A 123 72.65 -102.62 15.81
C ASN A 123 72.21 -103.98 15.23
N ASN A 124 71.01 -104.43 15.58
CA ASN A 124 70.40 -105.65 15.06
C ASN A 124 70.03 -105.47 13.57
N GLY A 125 70.09 -106.54 12.78
CA GLY A 125 69.67 -106.50 11.38
C GLY A 125 68.14 -106.38 11.23
N ALA A 126 67.67 -105.40 10.47
CA ALA A 126 66.26 -105.28 10.11
C ALA A 126 65.89 -106.28 9.00
N ASN A 127 64.75 -106.96 9.15
CA ASN A 127 64.19 -107.74 8.05
C ASN A 127 63.36 -106.84 7.11
N ILE A 128 62.98 -107.36 5.93
CA ILE A 128 62.22 -106.57 4.93
C ILE A 128 60.83 -106.14 5.44
N GLY A 129 60.23 -106.90 6.36
CA GLY A 129 58.96 -106.55 7.00
C GLY A 129 59.08 -105.33 7.92
N ASP A 130 60.19 -105.22 8.64
CA ASP A 130 60.50 -104.05 9.50
C ASP A 130 60.57 -102.77 8.66
N VAL A 131 61.28 -102.82 7.52
CA VAL A 131 61.42 -101.68 6.59
C VAL A 131 60.08 -101.30 5.97
N TYR A 132 59.27 -102.28 5.58
CA TYR A 132 57.93 -102.04 5.04
C TYR A 132 57.02 -101.32 6.06
N ASN A 133 57.05 -101.73 7.32
CA ASN A 133 56.25 -101.11 8.37
C ASN A 133 56.70 -99.67 8.67
N ILE A 134 58.01 -99.38 8.67
CA ILE A 134 58.54 -98.02 8.81
C ILE A 134 58.04 -97.13 7.67
N ALA A 135 58.16 -97.60 6.43
CA ALA A 135 57.72 -96.85 5.25
C ALA A 135 56.19 -96.62 5.26
N LYS A 136 55.42 -97.63 5.67
CA LYS A 136 53.96 -97.54 5.81
C LYS A 136 53.55 -96.52 6.88
N GLY A 137 54.18 -96.55 8.06
CA GLY A 137 53.87 -95.61 9.15
C GLY A 137 54.14 -94.15 8.78
N GLN A 138 55.22 -93.87 8.04
CA GLN A 138 55.49 -92.52 7.53
C GLN A 138 54.49 -92.09 6.44
N ALA A 139 54.09 -93.00 5.55
CA ALA A 139 53.08 -92.70 4.52
C ALA A 139 51.69 -92.44 5.11
N GLU A 140 51.33 -93.07 6.23
CA GLU A 140 50.09 -92.81 6.96
C GLU A 140 50.16 -91.52 7.80
N ALA A 141 51.33 -91.14 8.31
CA ALA A 141 51.54 -89.88 9.04
C ALA A 141 51.61 -88.63 8.14
N VAL A 142 52.03 -88.77 6.87
CA VAL A 142 52.10 -87.66 5.89
C VAL A 142 50.76 -87.39 5.20
N LYS A 143 49.77 -88.28 5.36
CA LYS A 143 48.37 -87.93 5.11
C LYS A 143 47.94 -86.96 6.22
N ALA A 144 48.16 -85.66 6.02
CA ALA A 144 47.51 -84.64 6.84
C ALA A 144 46.03 -85.00 6.90
N GLN A 145 45.52 -85.37 8.07
CA GLN A 145 44.19 -85.96 8.20
C GLN A 145 43.20 -84.98 7.57
N SER A 146 42.49 -85.41 6.51
CA SER A 146 41.35 -84.64 5.99
C SER A 146 40.47 -84.28 7.18
N GLY A 147 40.23 -82.99 7.36
CA GLY A 147 39.64 -82.43 8.57
C GLY A 147 38.57 -81.41 8.23
N LYS A 148 38.19 -80.61 9.23
CA LYS A 148 37.09 -79.63 9.10
C LYS A 148 37.27 -78.68 7.90
N ASN A 149 38.48 -78.17 7.68
CA ASN A 149 38.74 -77.09 6.71
C ASN A 149 39.59 -77.50 5.48
N ILE A 150 40.26 -78.65 5.54
CA ILE A 150 41.13 -79.13 4.47
C ILE A 150 40.77 -80.56 4.09
N THR A 151 40.93 -80.88 2.81
CA THR A 151 40.86 -82.24 2.29
C THR A 151 42.19 -82.57 1.63
N VAL A 152 42.73 -83.75 1.93
CA VAL A 152 43.87 -84.34 1.23
C VAL A 152 43.37 -85.46 0.33
N ASP A 153 43.62 -85.35 -0.96
CA ASP A 153 43.19 -86.37 -1.92
C ASP A 153 44.15 -87.56 -2.01
N ALA A 154 43.80 -88.54 -2.85
CA ALA A 154 44.57 -89.79 -3.01
C ALA A 154 45.99 -89.56 -3.57
N ASP A 155 46.23 -88.44 -4.25
CA ASP A 155 47.54 -88.05 -4.80
C ASP A 155 48.36 -87.18 -3.83
N ASN A 156 47.88 -87.02 -2.59
CA ASN A 156 48.44 -86.16 -1.53
C ASN A 156 48.36 -84.65 -1.84
N LYS A 157 47.42 -84.22 -2.68
CA LYS A 157 47.17 -82.79 -2.88
C LYS A 157 46.28 -82.25 -1.75
N VAL A 158 46.70 -81.15 -1.15
CA VAL A 158 45.96 -80.44 -0.11
C VAL A 158 45.06 -79.39 -0.75
N ASN A 159 43.76 -79.44 -0.49
CA ASN A 159 42.78 -78.46 -0.93
C ASN A 159 42.04 -77.86 0.28
N LEU A 160 41.55 -76.63 0.16
CA LEU A 160 40.58 -76.07 1.10
C LEU A 160 39.18 -76.63 0.80
N ASN A 161 38.41 -76.89 1.85
CA ASN A 161 37.01 -77.30 1.72
C ASN A 161 36.14 -76.09 1.31
N ASP A 162 35.02 -76.33 0.63
CA ASP A 162 34.05 -75.27 0.30
C ASP A 162 33.48 -74.62 1.57
N ASN A 163 33.33 -75.41 2.63
CA ASN A 163 32.92 -74.95 3.95
C ASN A 163 34.14 -74.90 4.87
N ILE A 164 34.55 -73.69 5.23
CA ILE A 164 35.64 -73.44 6.17
C ILE A 164 35.04 -72.82 7.42
N THR A 165 35.29 -73.43 8.57
CA THR A 165 34.95 -72.86 9.88
C THR A 165 36.23 -72.55 10.64
N LEU A 166 36.40 -71.30 11.01
CA LEU A 166 37.50 -70.82 11.84
C LEU A 166 36.98 -70.48 13.23
N GLY A 167 37.79 -70.71 14.27
CA GLY A 167 37.45 -70.36 15.65
C GLY A 167 37.14 -71.58 16.53
N ASP A 168 36.41 -71.35 17.62
CA ASP A 168 36.10 -72.36 18.63
C ASP A 168 35.04 -73.33 18.11
N ASP A 169 35.41 -74.61 17.96
CA ASP A 169 34.49 -75.65 17.48
C ASP A 169 33.31 -75.92 18.41
N SER A 170 33.41 -75.53 19.68
CA SER A 170 32.36 -75.73 20.69
C SER A 170 31.39 -74.54 20.82
N ASP A 171 31.73 -73.38 20.26
CA ASP A 171 30.98 -72.14 20.45
C ASP A 171 30.78 -71.41 19.11
N ALA A 172 29.60 -71.59 18.51
CA ALA A 172 29.23 -70.98 17.24
C ALA A 172 29.28 -69.45 17.26
N SER A 173 29.16 -68.81 18.43
CA SER A 173 29.25 -67.35 18.54
C SER A 173 30.66 -66.80 18.33
N LYS A 174 31.68 -67.67 18.41
CA LYS A 174 33.10 -67.36 18.17
C LYS A 174 33.62 -67.90 16.85
N GLN A 175 32.73 -68.36 15.98
CA GLN A 175 33.09 -68.92 14.68
C GLN A 175 33.00 -67.89 13.56
N VAL A 176 33.88 -68.05 12.57
CA VAL A 176 33.72 -67.48 11.24
C VAL A 176 33.51 -68.64 10.27
N ASN A 177 32.36 -68.67 9.62
CA ASN A 177 32.04 -69.68 8.61
C ASN A 177 32.08 -69.04 7.21
N ILE A 178 32.91 -69.60 6.34
CA ILE A 178 32.99 -69.27 4.92
C ILE A 178 32.39 -70.46 4.17
N ASN A 179 31.25 -70.25 3.51
CA ASN A 179 30.56 -71.25 2.72
C ASN A 179 30.61 -70.83 1.25
N GLY A 180 31.56 -71.42 0.51
CA GLY A 180 31.77 -71.20 -0.91
C GLY A 180 30.58 -71.61 -1.78
N ASN A 181 29.88 -72.70 -1.43
CA ASN A 181 28.71 -73.17 -2.17
C ASN A 181 27.50 -72.23 -2.01
N GLY A 182 27.35 -71.63 -0.84
CA GLY A 182 26.30 -70.64 -0.57
C GLY A 182 26.70 -69.20 -0.89
N ALA A 183 27.95 -68.95 -1.29
CA ALA A 183 28.54 -67.61 -1.40
C ALA A 183 28.31 -66.74 -0.15
N THR A 184 28.47 -67.33 1.05
CA THR A 184 28.23 -66.62 2.32
C THR A 184 29.46 -66.61 3.22
N VAL A 185 29.59 -65.53 4.00
CA VAL A 185 30.51 -65.43 5.13
C VAL A 185 29.70 -65.00 6.34
N THR A 186 29.78 -65.75 7.44
CA THR A 186 29.11 -65.42 8.70
C THR A 186 30.13 -65.35 9.83
N ALA A 187 30.00 -64.37 10.71
CA ALA A 187 30.78 -64.24 11.94
C ALA A 187 29.83 -64.14 13.12
N GLY A 188 30.03 -65.04 14.09
CA GLY A 188 29.14 -65.19 15.25
C GLY A 188 27.78 -65.83 14.93
N SER A 189 26.88 -65.77 15.91
CA SER A 189 25.57 -66.42 15.86
C SER A 189 24.50 -65.57 16.57
N GLY A 190 23.22 -65.85 16.30
CA GLY A 190 22.10 -65.12 16.91
C GLY A 190 21.98 -63.69 16.38
N ASP A 191 21.43 -62.79 17.19
CA ASP A 191 21.07 -61.42 16.79
C ASP A 191 22.28 -60.54 16.42
N ASN A 192 23.46 -60.86 16.96
CA ASN A 192 24.71 -60.13 16.69
C ASN A 192 25.51 -60.73 15.52
N GLN A 193 24.97 -61.72 14.80
CA GLN A 193 25.65 -62.31 13.66
C GLN A 193 25.87 -61.25 12.57
N VAL A 194 27.10 -61.20 12.06
CA VAL A 194 27.41 -60.46 10.83
C VAL A 194 27.40 -61.46 9.68
N LYS A 195 26.55 -61.23 8.67
CA LYS A 195 26.45 -62.10 7.49
C LYS A 195 26.64 -61.31 6.22
N MET A 196 27.58 -61.74 5.38
CA MET A 196 27.71 -61.34 3.98
C MET A 196 27.11 -62.45 3.12
N ASP A 197 26.16 -62.10 2.26
CA ASP A 197 25.46 -63.02 1.36
C ASP A 197 25.65 -62.55 -0.08
N GLY A 198 26.67 -63.08 -0.75
CA GLY A 198 27.01 -62.74 -2.13
C GLY A 198 25.94 -63.18 -3.13
N SER A 199 25.15 -64.22 -2.80
CA SER A 199 24.04 -64.68 -3.65
C SER A 199 22.91 -63.65 -3.73
N LYS A 200 22.76 -62.84 -2.67
CA LYS A 200 21.78 -61.75 -2.58
C LYS A 200 22.39 -60.36 -2.77
N GLY A 201 23.72 -60.24 -2.72
CA GLY A 201 24.40 -58.94 -2.68
C GLY A 201 24.08 -58.15 -1.40
N GLN A 202 24.00 -58.84 -0.26
CA GLN A 202 23.59 -58.27 1.03
C GLN A 202 24.67 -58.40 2.12
N ILE A 203 24.73 -57.42 3.01
CA ILE A 203 25.44 -57.48 4.28
C ILE A 203 24.42 -57.20 5.39
N SER A 204 24.38 -58.05 6.41
CA SER A 204 23.48 -57.91 7.55
C SER A 204 24.22 -58.00 8.87
N ALA A 205 23.86 -57.13 9.82
CA ALA A 205 24.44 -57.09 11.16
C ALA A 205 23.45 -56.43 12.13
N GLY A 206 23.14 -57.09 13.26
CA GLY A 206 22.29 -56.51 14.30
C GLY A 206 20.91 -56.10 13.81
N GLY A 207 20.32 -56.86 12.87
CA GLY A 207 19.03 -56.55 12.24
C GLY A 207 19.10 -55.57 11.05
N ALA A 208 20.13 -54.74 10.95
CA ALA A 208 20.32 -53.86 9.80
C ALA A 208 20.78 -54.65 8.57
N VAL A 209 20.25 -54.30 7.39
CA VAL A 209 20.58 -54.94 6.10
C VAL A 209 20.98 -53.88 5.08
N LEU A 210 22.18 -54.02 4.51
CA LEU A 210 22.72 -53.19 3.44
C LEU A 210 22.82 -54.00 2.15
N GLY A 211 22.42 -53.41 1.02
CA GLY A 211 22.61 -53.99 -0.31
C GLY A 211 21.30 -54.24 -1.02
N ASN A 212 21.28 -55.19 -1.96
CA ASN A 212 20.13 -55.41 -2.84
C ASN A 212 18.93 -55.99 -2.07
N GLN A 213 17.78 -55.34 -2.11
CA GLN A 213 16.54 -55.76 -1.45
C GLN A 213 15.34 -55.51 -2.36
N GLU A 214 14.27 -56.28 -2.15
CA GLU A 214 12.99 -56.06 -2.84
C GLU A 214 12.27 -54.83 -2.29
N ASN A 215 11.71 -54.04 -3.20
CA ASN A 215 10.78 -52.98 -2.85
C ASN A 215 9.39 -53.57 -2.62
N THR A 216 8.96 -53.58 -1.37
CA THR A 216 7.64 -54.09 -0.95
C THR A 216 6.59 -52.99 -0.78
N ALA A 217 6.98 -51.71 -0.97
CA ALA A 217 6.10 -50.57 -0.72
C ALA A 217 5.07 -50.33 -1.84
N GLY A 218 5.25 -50.97 -3.01
CA GLY A 218 4.35 -50.81 -4.17
C GLY A 218 4.37 -49.40 -4.76
N ASP A 219 5.44 -48.65 -4.53
CA ASP A 219 5.65 -47.29 -5.04
C ASP A 219 6.34 -47.29 -6.41
N SER A 220 6.76 -46.11 -6.88
CA SER A 220 7.46 -45.96 -8.17
C SER A 220 8.95 -46.32 -8.13
N ASN A 221 9.50 -46.67 -6.95
CA ASN A 221 10.89 -47.09 -6.85
C ASN A 221 11.09 -48.45 -7.54
N PRO A 222 12.31 -48.77 -8.02
CA PRO A 222 12.58 -50.05 -8.66
C PRO A 222 12.14 -51.25 -7.80
N ALA A 223 11.64 -52.31 -8.43
CA ALA A 223 11.20 -53.53 -7.73
C ALA A 223 12.31 -54.17 -6.88
N THR A 224 13.57 -53.93 -7.23
CA THR A 224 14.76 -54.29 -6.45
C THR A 224 15.78 -53.16 -6.51
N GLY A 225 16.47 -52.87 -5.41
CA GLY A 225 17.45 -51.79 -5.33
C GLY A 225 18.41 -51.94 -4.15
N ASN A 226 19.43 -51.09 -4.10
CA ASN A 226 20.39 -51.08 -3.01
C ASN A 226 19.92 -50.17 -1.88
N TYR A 227 19.58 -50.75 -0.74
CA TYR A 227 19.00 -50.04 0.40
C TYR A 227 19.76 -50.35 1.70
N LEU A 228 19.62 -49.45 2.67
CA LEU A 228 19.94 -49.70 4.06
C LEU A 228 18.64 -49.71 4.86
N THR A 229 18.28 -50.86 5.42
CA THR A 229 17.03 -51.10 6.15
C THR A 229 17.32 -51.65 7.56
N GLY A 230 16.29 -51.74 8.40
CA GLY A 230 16.41 -52.27 9.77
C GLY A 230 17.07 -51.31 10.77
N LEU A 231 17.08 -50.01 10.49
CA LEU A 231 17.54 -48.98 11.43
C LEU A 231 16.41 -48.55 12.38
N ASP A 232 16.74 -48.35 13.66
CA ASP A 232 15.75 -48.02 14.70
C ASP A 232 15.26 -46.55 14.66
N ASN A 233 16.02 -45.64 14.05
CA ASN A 233 15.71 -44.20 14.02
C ASN A 233 14.62 -43.89 12.97
N THR A 234 13.39 -44.32 13.22
CA THR A 234 12.23 -44.14 12.32
C THR A 234 11.45 -42.85 12.58
N THR A 235 11.67 -42.18 13.71
CA THR A 235 10.99 -40.93 14.06
C THR A 235 11.94 -39.73 14.01
N TRP A 236 11.49 -38.61 13.45
CA TRP A 236 12.30 -37.38 13.36
C TRP A 236 12.15 -36.52 14.62
N ASP A 237 13.25 -36.34 15.35
CA ASP A 237 13.40 -35.38 16.45
C ASP A 237 14.45 -34.34 16.04
N GLY A 238 14.01 -33.10 15.83
CA GLY A 238 14.88 -32.00 15.40
C GLY A 238 15.75 -31.41 16.51
N GLU A 239 15.48 -31.75 17.78
CA GLU A 239 16.23 -31.24 18.93
C GLU A 239 17.35 -32.21 19.35
N ASN A 240 17.09 -33.51 19.32
CA ASN A 240 18.02 -34.55 19.78
C ASN A 240 18.74 -35.26 18.63
N ILE A 241 19.52 -34.53 17.84
CA ILE A 241 20.21 -35.06 16.67
C ILE A 241 21.57 -35.68 17.06
N GLN A 242 21.79 -36.93 16.65
CA GLN A 242 23.08 -37.60 16.74
C GLN A 242 23.84 -37.43 15.43
N SER A 243 24.82 -36.52 15.42
CA SER A 243 25.59 -36.19 14.23
C SER A 243 26.31 -37.40 13.64
N GLY A 244 26.26 -37.54 12.31
CA GLY A 244 26.96 -38.58 11.54
C GLY A 244 26.21 -39.91 11.41
N ARG A 245 25.01 -40.06 12.00
CA ARG A 245 24.15 -41.24 11.78
C ARG A 245 23.37 -41.13 10.46
N ALA A 246 23.11 -42.26 9.82
CA ALA A 246 22.23 -42.34 8.66
C ALA A 246 20.78 -42.03 9.07
N ALA A 247 20.04 -41.31 8.24
CA ALA A 247 18.60 -41.07 8.41
C ALA A 247 17.78 -42.17 7.72
N THR A 248 16.62 -42.49 8.27
CA THR A 248 15.65 -43.40 7.61
C THR A 248 14.73 -42.62 6.67
N GLU A 249 14.13 -43.33 5.72
CA GLU A 249 13.12 -42.74 4.82
C GLU A 249 11.89 -42.23 5.59
N ASP A 250 11.53 -42.85 6.72
CA ASP A 250 10.45 -42.37 7.60
C ASP A 250 10.75 -41.01 8.24
N GLN A 251 11.99 -40.80 8.69
CA GLN A 251 12.46 -39.50 9.19
C GLN A 251 12.42 -38.45 8.08
N LEU A 252 12.95 -38.79 6.90
CA LEU A 252 12.98 -37.88 5.77
C LEU A 252 11.57 -37.57 5.27
N LYS A 253 10.66 -38.55 5.26
CA LYS A 253 9.24 -38.37 4.95
C LYS A 253 8.59 -37.43 5.94
N THR A 254 8.83 -37.59 7.24
CA THR A 254 8.29 -36.68 8.27
C THR A 254 8.73 -35.24 8.04
N VAL A 255 10.01 -35.02 7.71
CA VAL A 255 10.54 -33.70 7.36
C VAL A 255 9.93 -33.19 6.05
N SER A 256 9.87 -34.05 5.02
CA SER A 256 9.29 -33.72 3.72
C SER A 256 7.81 -33.33 3.84
N ASP A 257 7.01 -34.07 4.60
CA ASP A 257 5.61 -33.77 4.87
C ASP A 257 5.45 -32.44 5.62
N LYS A 258 6.34 -32.14 6.59
CA LYS A 258 6.36 -30.82 7.26
C LYS A 258 6.70 -29.68 6.30
N VAL A 259 7.66 -29.89 5.40
CA VAL A 259 8.06 -28.90 4.37
C VAL A 259 6.94 -28.70 3.35
N ASN A 260 6.32 -29.78 2.88
CA ASN A 260 5.27 -29.78 1.87
C ASN A 260 3.94 -29.21 2.38
N LYS A 261 3.69 -29.24 3.70
CA LYS A 261 2.55 -28.54 4.32
C LYS A 261 2.62 -27.02 4.15
N GLY A 262 3.77 -26.46 3.79
CA GLY A 262 3.92 -25.04 3.50
C GLY A 262 3.72 -24.15 4.73
N ARG A 263 3.57 -22.84 4.47
CA ARG A 263 3.29 -21.81 5.46
C ARG A 263 1.79 -21.48 5.42
N VAL A 264 1.14 -21.45 6.57
CA VAL A 264 -0.28 -21.07 6.71
C VAL A 264 -0.35 -19.59 7.08
N PHE A 265 -1.17 -18.83 6.36
CA PHE A 265 -1.46 -17.43 6.61
C PHE A 265 -2.95 -17.27 6.89
N GLU A 266 -3.29 -16.70 8.04
CA GLU A 266 -4.66 -16.44 8.47
C GLU A 266 -4.99 -14.96 8.19
N GLY A 267 -6.15 -14.72 7.57
CA GLY A 267 -6.74 -13.39 7.43
C GLY A 267 -7.74 -13.08 8.55
N ASP A 268 -8.36 -11.92 8.49
CA ASP A 268 -9.37 -11.47 9.46
C ASP A 268 -10.71 -12.24 9.34
N ASP A 269 -10.88 -13.08 8.32
CA ASP A 269 -12.01 -14.00 8.15
C ASP A 269 -11.84 -15.34 8.89
N GLY A 270 -10.79 -15.47 9.69
CA GLY A 270 -10.58 -16.53 10.67
C GLY A 270 -9.88 -17.79 10.15
N ALA A 271 -9.38 -18.61 11.08
CA ALA A 271 -8.52 -19.77 10.81
C ALA A 271 -9.04 -20.77 9.77
N ASP A 272 -10.37 -20.96 9.69
CA ASP A 272 -11.03 -21.84 8.71
C ASP A 272 -10.85 -21.35 7.26
N ASN A 273 -10.51 -20.07 7.07
CA ASN A 273 -10.26 -19.42 5.78
C ASN A 273 -8.77 -19.12 5.56
N SER A 274 -7.88 -19.87 6.21
CA SER A 274 -6.44 -19.72 5.99
C SER A 274 -6.00 -20.08 4.56
N VAL A 275 -4.94 -19.41 4.11
CA VAL A 275 -4.26 -19.69 2.84
C VAL A 275 -2.96 -20.40 3.15
N THR A 276 -2.78 -21.59 2.58
CA THR A 276 -1.52 -22.32 2.65
C THR A 276 -0.69 -22.02 1.40
N VAL A 277 0.53 -21.56 1.61
CA VAL A 277 1.48 -21.23 0.55
C VAL A 277 2.65 -22.20 0.63
N GLY A 278 2.99 -22.87 -0.48
CA GLY A 278 4.11 -23.80 -0.54
C GLY A 278 5.46 -23.10 -0.28
N LEU A 279 6.45 -23.85 0.20
CA LEU A 279 7.82 -23.33 0.28
C LEU A 279 8.35 -23.06 -1.13
N GLY A 280 8.58 -21.78 -1.46
CA GLY A 280 9.03 -21.33 -2.79
C GLY A 280 7.94 -20.64 -3.61
N ASP A 281 6.68 -20.75 -3.21
CA ASP A 281 5.58 -20.02 -3.83
C ASP A 281 5.56 -18.56 -3.35
N THR A 282 5.16 -17.65 -4.24
CA THR A 282 5.09 -16.21 -3.92
C THR A 282 3.71 -15.86 -3.39
N LEU A 283 3.61 -15.54 -2.10
CA LEU A 283 2.43 -14.88 -1.52
C LEU A 283 2.43 -13.39 -1.89
N LYS A 284 1.47 -12.98 -2.73
CA LYS A 284 1.32 -11.57 -3.12
C LYS A 284 0.50 -10.82 -2.06
N LEU A 285 1.13 -9.89 -1.35
CA LEU A 285 0.50 -9.02 -0.33
C LEU A 285 0.85 -7.55 -0.64
N ASN A 286 0.04 -6.89 -1.48
CA ASN A 286 0.34 -5.53 -1.94
C ASN A 286 -0.60 -4.51 -1.29
N GLY A 287 -0.18 -3.90 -0.18
CA GLY A 287 -0.96 -2.89 0.56
C GLY A 287 -0.74 -1.42 0.16
N GLY A 288 0.28 -1.11 -0.66
CA GLY A 288 0.45 0.19 -1.35
C GLY A 288 0.55 1.50 -0.53
N ALA A 289 0.35 1.48 0.79
CA ALA A 289 0.23 2.67 1.65
C ALA A 289 1.44 2.87 2.59
N ASN A 290 1.69 4.12 3.00
CA ASN A 290 2.71 4.48 3.99
C ASN A 290 2.31 4.00 5.39
N THR A 291 3.21 3.30 6.10
CA THR A 291 2.93 2.62 7.38
C THR A 291 2.56 3.56 8.53
N ALA A 292 2.99 4.82 8.50
CA ALA A 292 2.62 5.83 9.50
C ALA A 292 1.19 6.39 9.32
N ARG A 293 0.49 5.97 8.25
CA ARG A 293 -0.86 6.43 7.89
C ARG A 293 -1.87 5.30 7.89
N LEU A 294 -1.51 4.17 8.50
CA LEU A 294 -2.38 3.01 8.60
C LEU A 294 -3.33 3.20 9.77
N SER A 295 -4.60 2.86 9.55
CA SER A 295 -5.61 2.80 10.60
C SER A 295 -5.91 1.34 10.89
N ASP A 296 -6.06 1.01 12.17
CA ASP A 296 -6.50 -0.32 12.58
C ASP A 296 -7.98 -0.52 12.22
N GLY A 297 -8.33 -1.69 11.69
CA GLY A 297 -9.72 -2.10 11.43
C GLY A 297 -10.35 -1.63 10.12
N ASN A 298 -9.82 -0.62 9.43
CA ASN A 298 -10.38 -0.15 8.16
C ASN A 298 -9.92 -0.95 6.93
N ILE A 299 -8.86 -1.74 7.07
CA ILE A 299 -8.38 -2.66 6.05
C ILE A 299 -8.66 -4.08 6.56
N GLY A 300 -9.53 -4.80 5.85
CA GLY A 300 -9.80 -6.21 6.09
C GLY A 300 -9.00 -7.07 5.12
N VAL A 301 -8.30 -8.07 5.65
CA VAL A 301 -7.59 -9.08 4.86
C VAL A 301 -8.43 -10.35 4.89
N VAL A 302 -8.91 -10.81 3.74
CA VAL A 302 -9.78 -12.01 3.66
C VAL A 302 -9.29 -12.95 2.59
N ARG A 303 -9.57 -14.25 2.71
CA ARG A 303 -9.26 -15.22 1.67
C ARG A 303 -9.93 -14.85 0.35
N ASN A 304 -9.17 -14.90 -0.74
CA ASN A 304 -9.72 -14.71 -2.08
C ASN A 304 -10.58 -15.92 -2.50
N SER A 305 -11.46 -15.75 -3.48
CA SER A 305 -12.38 -16.81 -3.91
C SER A 305 -11.68 -18.04 -4.52
N ASN A 306 -10.46 -17.87 -5.02
CA ASN A 306 -9.66 -18.96 -5.62
C ASN A 306 -8.92 -19.79 -4.57
N GLY A 307 -8.87 -19.31 -3.32
CA GLY A 307 -8.25 -19.97 -2.19
C GLY A 307 -6.72 -19.96 -2.18
N ASP A 308 -6.08 -19.23 -3.09
CA ASP A 308 -4.63 -19.15 -3.33
C ASP A 308 -4.02 -17.81 -2.88
N GLY A 309 -4.80 -16.91 -2.29
CA GLY A 309 -4.33 -15.60 -1.86
C GLY A 309 -5.26 -14.88 -0.89
N LEU A 310 -4.82 -13.72 -0.43
CA LEU A 310 -5.57 -12.85 0.47
C LEU A 310 -5.95 -11.56 -0.28
N ASP A 311 -7.24 -11.27 -0.36
CA ASP A 311 -7.77 -10.00 -0.83
C ASP A 311 -7.66 -8.96 0.28
N ILE A 312 -7.12 -7.79 -0.06
CA ILE A 312 -7.06 -6.63 0.82
C ILE A 312 -8.24 -5.74 0.47
N LYS A 313 -9.19 -5.59 1.41
CA LYS A 313 -10.44 -4.86 1.22
C LYS A 313 -10.50 -3.67 2.16
N LEU A 314 -11.16 -2.60 1.71
CA LEU A 314 -11.50 -1.47 2.55
C LEU A 314 -12.84 -1.77 3.27
N ALA A 315 -12.92 -1.43 4.56
CA ALA A 315 -14.18 -1.47 5.30
C ALA A 315 -15.21 -0.56 4.63
N LYS A 316 -16.49 -0.96 4.67
CA LYS A 316 -17.57 -0.14 4.10
C LYS A 316 -17.75 1.16 4.87
N ASP A 317 -17.59 1.08 6.19
CA ASP A 317 -17.61 2.20 7.11
C ASP A 317 -16.19 2.45 7.59
N LEU A 318 -15.66 3.64 7.31
CA LEU A 318 -14.32 4.04 7.74
C LEU A 318 -14.41 4.71 9.11
N THR A 319 -13.80 4.11 10.13
CA THR A 319 -13.84 4.60 11.53
C THR A 319 -12.43 4.79 12.08
N GLY A 320 -12.26 5.65 13.09
CA GLY A 320 -10.92 5.88 13.69
C GLY A 320 -9.89 6.53 12.74
N LEU A 321 -10.35 7.20 11.69
CA LEU A 321 -9.51 8.04 10.84
C LEU A 321 -9.36 9.43 11.46
N ASP A 322 -8.16 10.00 11.40
CA ASP A 322 -7.94 11.40 11.79
C ASP A 322 -8.55 12.38 10.76
N SER A 323 -8.39 12.06 9.47
CA SER A 323 -8.95 12.86 8.36
C SER A 323 -9.05 12.06 7.05
N VAL A 324 -9.96 12.49 6.17
CA VAL A 324 -10.06 12.09 4.77
C VAL A 324 -9.83 13.32 3.89
N THR A 325 -8.77 13.31 3.08
CA THR A 325 -8.44 14.41 2.15
C THR A 325 -8.59 13.96 0.71
N THR A 326 -9.43 14.66 -0.06
CA THR A 326 -9.61 14.42 -1.50
C THR A 326 -9.50 15.73 -2.27
N GLY A 327 -8.43 15.89 -3.05
CA GLY A 327 -8.11 17.17 -3.70
C GLY A 327 -7.93 18.27 -2.65
N ASN A 328 -8.75 19.32 -2.75
CA ASN A 328 -8.73 20.41 -1.78
C ASN A 328 -9.71 20.25 -0.61
N THR A 329 -10.48 19.16 -0.57
CA THR A 329 -11.44 18.90 0.51
C THR A 329 -10.78 18.07 1.60
N THR A 330 -10.91 18.49 2.84
CA THR A 330 -10.51 17.73 4.04
C THR A 330 -11.74 17.55 4.92
N MET A 331 -12.01 16.31 5.30
CA MET A 331 -12.99 15.95 6.31
C MET A 331 -12.25 15.39 7.52
N ASP A 332 -12.46 15.95 8.70
CA ASP A 332 -11.81 15.53 9.93
C ASP A 332 -12.75 15.71 11.13
N SER A 333 -12.21 15.55 12.35
CA SER A 333 -12.98 15.73 13.59
C SER A 333 -13.53 17.14 13.81
N SER A 334 -12.98 18.16 13.12
CA SER A 334 -13.48 19.53 13.17
C SER A 334 -14.59 19.79 12.16
N GLY A 335 -14.76 18.93 11.15
CA GLY A 335 -15.84 18.98 10.17
C GLY A 335 -15.36 18.87 8.72
N ILE A 336 -15.92 19.67 7.82
CA ILE A 336 -15.54 19.68 6.40
C ILE A 336 -14.90 21.03 6.05
N THR A 337 -13.77 20.98 5.34
CA THR A 337 -13.09 22.16 4.80
C THR A 337 -12.78 21.95 3.32
N ILE A 338 -13.24 22.85 2.45
CA ILE A 338 -12.86 22.89 1.04
C ILE A 338 -11.95 24.09 0.84
N LYS A 339 -10.65 23.82 0.64
CA LYS A 339 -9.69 24.88 0.35
C LYS A 339 -9.84 25.36 -1.08
N ILE A 340 -9.94 26.66 -1.28
CA ILE A 340 -9.83 27.24 -2.63
C ILE A 340 -8.59 28.12 -2.70
N VAL A 341 -8.30 28.69 -3.86
CA VAL A 341 -7.02 29.36 -4.16
C VAL A 341 -6.73 30.55 -3.22
N ASP A 342 -7.75 31.07 -2.55
CA ASP A 342 -7.71 32.24 -1.69
C ASP A 342 -8.24 31.85 -0.30
N ASP A 343 -7.42 31.99 0.74
CA ASP A 343 -7.72 31.47 2.08
C ASP A 343 -8.97 32.10 2.70
N ASP A 344 -9.28 33.36 2.33
CA ASP A 344 -10.49 34.08 2.75
C ASP A 344 -11.77 33.51 2.11
N ARG A 345 -11.62 32.58 1.16
CA ARG A 345 -12.71 31.94 0.46
C ARG A 345 -12.92 30.46 0.74
N ASN A 346 -12.22 29.91 1.72
CA ASN A 346 -12.42 28.51 2.12
C ASN A 346 -13.87 28.27 2.59
N ILE A 347 -14.46 27.17 2.12
CA ILE A 347 -15.80 26.75 2.56
C ILE A 347 -15.62 25.80 3.74
N THR A 348 -16.27 26.08 4.86
CA THR A 348 -16.21 25.23 6.04
C THR A 348 -17.60 24.87 6.57
N ILE A 349 -17.73 23.65 7.07
CA ILE A 349 -18.89 23.17 7.83
C ILE A 349 -18.34 22.67 9.16
N GLN A 350 -18.43 23.51 10.18
CA GLN A 350 -17.81 23.30 11.50
C GLN A 350 -18.68 23.96 12.58
N ASP A 351 -18.75 23.38 13.78
CA ASP A 351 -19.42 23.98 14.96
C ASP A 351 -20.87 24.45 14.72
N SER A 352 -21.68 23.64 14.03
CA SER A 352 -23.06 23.98 13.63
C SER A 352 -23.19 25.21 12.72
N ASN A 353 -22.08 25.66 12.13
CA ASN A 353 -22.02 26.77 11.21
C ASN A 353 -21.60 26.31 9.81
N ILE A 354 -22.16 26.96 8.79
CA ILE A 354 -21.74 26.83 7.40
C ILE A 354 -21.13 28.18 7.01
N ASN A 355 -19.81 28.21 6.84
CA ASN A 355 -19.12 29.38 6.31
C ASN A 355 -18.82 29.15 4.84
N MET A 356 -19.41 29.97 3.98
CA MET A 356 -19.20 29.91 2.54
C MET A 356 -17.95 30.68 2.08
N GLY A 357 -17.15 31.26 2.98
CA GLY A 357 -15.91 31.97 2.62
C GLY A 357 -16.16 33.10 1.61
N ASN A 358 -17.14 33.97 1.86
CA ASN A 358 -17.51 35.05 0.93
C ASN A 358 -17.84 34.61 -0.52
N ASN A 359 -18.02 33.30 -0.78
CA ASN A 359 -18.43 32.84 -2.09
C ASN A 359 -19.92 33.13 -2.29
N VAL A 360 -20.29 33.46 -3.52
CA VAL A 360 -21.69 33.66 -3.90
C VAL A 360 -22.43 32.33 -3.79
N VAL A 361 -23.48 32.31 -2.99
CA VAL A 361 -24.42 31.18 -2.93
C VAL A 361 -25.50 31.40 -3.99
N SER A 362 -25.42 30.66 -5.10
CA SER A 362 -26.39 30.70 -6.20
C SER A 362 -27.30 29.47 -6.19
N GLY A 363 -28.44 29.54 -6.88
CA GLY A 363 -29.40 28.43 -6.93
C GLY A 363 -30.29 28.31 -5.68
N VAL A 364 -30.32 29.33 -4.82
CA VAL A 364 -31.26 29.41 -3.68
C VAL A 364 -32.67 29.63 -4.22
N ALA A 365 -33.53 28.61 -4.09
CA ALA A 365 -34.96 28.72 -4.42
C ALA A 365 -35.66 29.75 -3.53
N ASP A 366 -36.85 30.20 -3.92
CA ASP A 366 -37.64 31.14 -3.12
C ASP A 366 -37.97 30.52 -1.76
N GLY A 367 -37.45 31.13 -0.69
CA GLY A 367 -37.74 30.72 0.68
C GLY A 367 -39.11 31.19 1.14
N THR A 368 -39.72 30.51 2.09
CA THR A 368 -41.00 30.89 2.66
C THR A 368 -40.84 32.15 3.52
N VAL A 369 -41.44 33.27 3.09
CA VAL A 369 -41.41 34.53 3.84
C VAL A 369 -42.60 34.58 4.81
N ALA A 370 -42.44 33.93 5.97
CA ALA A 370 -43.42 33.87 7.04
C ALA A 370 -42.77 34.01 8.43
N ALA A 371 -43.56 34.38 9.44
CA ALA A 371 -43.08 34.50 10.82
C ALA A 371 -42.56 33.14 11.32
N GLY A 372 -41.32 33.11 11.83
CA GLY A 372 -40.66 31.90 12.31
C GLY A 372 -39.99 31.03 11.24
N SER A 373 -40.02 31.44 9.96
CA SER A 373 -39.28 30.75 8.90
C SER A 373 -37.76 30.87 9.12
N THR A 374 -37.05 29.75 8.97
CA THR A 374 -35.59 29.66 9.01
C THR A 374 -34.99 29.38 7.64
N GLU A 375 -35.79 29.52 6.58
CA GLU A 375 -35.36 29.28 5.20
C GLU A 375 -34.52 30.46 4.69
N ALA A 376 -33.52 30.18 3.86
CA ALA A 376 -32.78 31.21 3.16
C ALA A 376 -33.68 31.89 2.12
N ILE A 377 -33.65 33.22 2.07
CA ILE A 377 -34.29 33.98 0.99
C ILE A 377 -33.26 34.33 -0.07
N ASN A 378 -33.71 34.48 -1.31
CA ASN A 378 -32.85 34.90 -2.41
C ASN A 378 -33.03 36.39 -2.75
N GLY A 379 -32.18 36.88 -3.66
CA GLY A 379 -32.20 38.29 -4.06
C GLY A 379 -33.48 38.74 -4.76
N SER A 380 -34.22 37.85 -5.45
CA SER A 380 -35.47 38.23 -6.11
C SER A 380 -36.56 38.54 -5.09
N GLN A 381 -36.62 37.78 -4.00
CA GLN A 381 -37.57 37.98 -2.90
C GLN A 381 -37.32 39.28 -2.14
N LEU A 382 -36.04 39.62 -1.89
CA LEU A 382 -35.68 40.91 -1.31
C LEU A 382 -36.00 42.06 -2.27
N ALA A 383 -35.68 41.92 -3.57
CA ALA A 383 -35.99 42.93 -4.57
C ALA A 383 -37.50 43.21 -4.69
N GLN A 384 -38.35 42.18 -4.59
CA GLN A 384 -39.81 42.35 -4.55
C GLN A 384 -40.25 43.19 -3.34
N ARG A 385 -39.63 42.99 -2.17
CA ARG A 385 -39.90 43.80 -0.98
C ARG A 385 -39.39 45.23 -1.14
N ASP A 386 -38.20 45.43 -1.68
CA ASP A 386 -37.65 46.77 -1.95
C ASP A 386 -38.52 47.56 -2.93
N GLN A 387 -39.05 46.90 -3.97
CA GLN A 387 -40.03 47.51 -4.87
C GLN A 387 -41.30 47.93 -4.15
N ALA A 388 -41.85 47.09 -3.27
CA ALA A 388 -43.02 47.44 -2.47
C ALA A 388 -42.76 48.65 -1.54
N ILE A 389 -41.57 48.71 -0.92
CA ILE A 389 -41.15 49.85 -0.09
C ILE A 389 -40.99 51.12 -0.91
N ASN A 390 -40.37 51.04 -2.10
CA ASN A 390 -40.21 52.20 -2.99
C ASN A 390 -41.57 52.73 -3.48
N ASN A 391 -42.51 51.83 -3.80
CA ASN A 391 -43.88 52.21 -4.14
C ASN A 391 -44.59 52.91 -2.97
N LEU A 392 -44.39 52.42 -1.74
CA LEU A 392 -44.89 53.08 -0.53
C LEU A 392 -44.25 54.47 -0.36
N GLY A 393 -42.94 54.61 -0.53
CA GLY A 393 -42.26 55.90 -0.49
C GLY A 393 -42.84 56.90 -1.51
N GLY A 394 -43.14 56.43 -2.73
CA GLY A 394 -43.86 57.23 -3.73
C GLY A 394 -45.28 57.64 -3.31
N ALA A 395 -46.03 56.73 -2.68
CA ALA A 395 -47.38 57.00 -2.19
C ALA A 395 -47.38 57.99 -1.00
N VAL A 396 -46.43 57.85 -0.08
CA VAL A 396 -46.24 58.76 1.05
C VAL A 396 -45.90 60.17 0.55
N ASN A 397 -45.00 60.28 -0.43
CA ASN A 397 -44.69 61.58 -1.05
C ASN A 397 -45.91 62.22 -1.73
N LYS A 398 -46.79 61.42 -2.36
CA LYS A 398 -48.05 61.94 -2.91
C LYS A 398 -48.99 62.43 -1.80
N LEU A 399 -49.11 61.66 -0.70
CA LEU A 399 -49.93 62.06 0.44
C LEU A 399 -49.43 63.36 1.07
N ASP A 400 -48.13 63.51 1.27
CA ASP A 400 -47.51 64.74 1.77
C ASP A 400 -47.88 65.96 0.89
N ASN A 401 -47.70 65.84 -0.43
CA ASN A 401 -48.08 66.90 -1.38
C ASN A 401 -49.58 67.23 -1.32
N ARG A 402 -50.45 66.22 -1.17
CA ARG A 402 -51.90 66.44 -1.04
C ARG A 402 -52.24 67.16 0.27
N ILE A 403 -51.61 66.77 1.38
CA ILE A 403 -51.79 67.45 2.67
C ILE A 403 -51.34 68.90 2.58
N ASN A 404 -50.22 69.18 1.93
CA ASN A 404 -49.74 70.55 1.75
C ASN A 404 -50.76 71.41 0.97
N ARG A 405 -51.32 70.85 -0.12
CA ARG A 405 -52.38 71.50 -0.93
C ARG A 405 -53.68 71.70 -0.16
N VAL A 406 -54.10 70.73 0.65
CA VAL A 406 -55.28 70.86 1.52
C VAL A 406 -55.06 71.94 2.59
N GLY A 407 -53.88 72.00 3.20
CA GLY A 407 -53.52 73.06 4.16
C GLY A 407 -53.57 74.45 3.51
N ALA A 408 -52.99 74.60 2.33
CA ALA A 408 -53.04 75.84 1.55
C ALA A 408 -54.47 76.21 1.13
N GLY A 409 -55.29 75.23 0.73
CA GLY A 409 -56.69 75.43 0.38
C GLY A 409 -57.56 75.85 1.57
N ALA A 410 -57.33 75.26 2.75
CA ALA A 410 -57.98 75.68 3.98
C ALA A 410 -57.63 77.14 4.34
N ALA A 411 -56.36 77.53 4.21
CA ALA A 411 -55.93 78.90 4.42
C ALA A 411 -56.58 79.87 3.40
N ALA A 412 -56.69 79.47 2.12
CA ALA A 412 -57.32 80.26 1.08
C ALA A 412 -58.81 80.50 1.35
N LEU A 413 -59.54 79.46 1.79
CA LEU A 413 -60.96 79.57 2.17
C LEU A 413 -61.16 80.43 3.42
N ALA A 414 -60.23 80.38 4.37
CA ALA A 414 -60.29 81.20 5.58
C ALA A 414 -60.08 82.70 5.29
N ALA A 415 -59.37 83.04 4.21
CA ALA A 415 -59.18 84.42 3.76
C ALA A 415 -60.40 85.02 3.03
N LEU A 416 -61.48 84.25 2.83
CA LEU A 416 -62.71 84.75 2.21
C LEU A 416 -63.54 85.58 3.19
N HIS A 417 -63.61 86.88 2.96
CA HIS A 417 -64.39 87.82 3.77
C HIS A 417 -65.36 88.62 2.91
N PRO A 418 -66.65 88.66 3.26
CA PRO A 418 -67.61 89.49 2.54
C PRO A 418 -67.49 90.97 2.93
N GLN A 419 -67.78 91.85 1.98
CA GLN A 419 -67.97 93.30 2.16
C GLN A 419 -69.23 93.62 2.98
N ASP A 420 -69.37 94.88 3.40
CA ASP A 420 -70.53 95.35 4.16
C ASP A 420 -71.85 95.17 3.40
N PHE A 421 -72.98 95.09 4.14
CA PHE A 421 -74.29 94.83 3.54
C PHE A 421 -74.78 96.01 2.67
N ASP A 422 -75.19 95.70 1.44
CA ASP A 422 -75.91 96.62 0.54
C ASP A 422 -77.34 96.09 0.29
N PRO A 423 -78.40 96.88 0.57
CA PRO A 423 -79.78 96.46 0.32
C PRO A 423 -80.16 96.32 -1.16
N ASP A 424 -79.46 97.01 -2.08
CA ASP A 424 -79.69 96.90 -3.53
C ASP A 424 -78.92 95.69 -4.11
N ASP A 425 -77.76 95.33 -3.52
CA ASP A 425 -76.89 94.22 -3.94
C ASP A 425 -76.69 93.17 -2.84
N LYS A 426 -77.52 92.13 -2.88
CA LYS A 426 -77.53 91.05 -1.85
C LYS A 426 -76.46 89.98 -2.05
N TRP A 427 -75.76 89.99 -3.17
CA TRP A 427 -74.71 89.04 -3.52
C TRP A 427 -73.34 89.70 -3.42
N ASP A 428 -72.39 88.98 -2.85
CA ASP A 428 -71.01 89.41 -2.73
C ASP A 428 -70.05 88.27 -3.05
N PHE A 429 -68.92 88.59 -3.66
CA PHE A 429 -67.94 87.63 -4.14
C PHE A 429 -66.55 87.99 -3.62
N ALA A 430 -65.89 87.02 -2.98
CA ALA A 430 -64.53 87.20 -2.47
C ALA A 430 -63.57 86.21 -3.14
N PHE A 431 -62.31 86.63 -3.24
CA PHE A 431 -61.21 85.76 -3.63
C PHE A 431 -60.19 85.70 -2.50
N GLY A 432 -59.78 84.49 -2.14
CA GLY A 432 -58.79 84.22 -1.11
C GLY A 432 -57.58 83.51 -1.70
N TYR A 433 -56.42 83.71 -1.10
CA TYR A 433 -55.19 83.01 -1.47
C TYR A 433 -54.57 82.41 -0.22
N GLY A 434 -54.10 81.17 -0.31
CA GLY A 434 -53.51 80.44 0.79
C GLY A 434 -52.24 79.72 0.39
N HIS A 435 -51.29 79.69 1.33
CA HIS A 435 -49.99 79.05 1.18
C HIS A 435 -49.72 78.15 2.39
N TYR A 436 -49.22 76.94 2.17
CA TYR A 436 -48.77 76.04 3.24
C TYR A 436 -47.71 75.07 2.71
N SER A 437 -46.55 75.03 3.38
CA SER A 437 -45.44 74.11 3.10
C SER A 437 -45.11 73.95 1.60
N GLY A 438 -44.98 75.08 0.89
CA GLY A 438 -44.65 75.11 -0.55
C GLY A 438 -45.85 75.08 -1.50
N ALA A 439 -47.03 74.63 -1.06
CA ALA A 439 -48.23 74.58 -1.90
C ALA A 439 -49.00 75.90 -1.91
N ASN A 440 -49.60 76.24 -3.04
CA ASN A 440 -50.33 77.50 -3.29
C ASN A 440 -51.73 77.22 -3.84
N VAL A 441 -52.77 77.79 -3.24
CA VAL A 441 -54.16 77.54 -3.64
C VAL A 441 -54.97 78.84 -3.59
N GLY A 442 -55.83 79.06 -4.59
CA GLY A 442 -56.81 80.15 -4.58
C GLY A 442 -58.17 79.65 -4.12
N ALA A 443 -59.02 80.55 -3.63
CA ALA A 443 -60.39 80.25 -3.25
C ALA A 443 -61.34 81.34 -3.76
N LEU A 444 -62.55 80.93 -4.13
CA LEU A 444 -63.64 81.81 -4.52
C LEU A 444 -64.79 81.59 -3.55
N GLY A 445 -65.33 82.67 -2.99
CA GLY A 445 -66.49 82.66 -2.12
C GLY A 445 -67.62 83.48 -2.73
N ALA A 446 -68.85 82.99 -2.62
CA ALA A 446 -70.07 83.75 -2.86
C ALA A 446 -70.85 83.84 -1.54
N PHE A 447 -71.34 85.04 -1.25
CA PHE A 447 -72.04 85.37 -0.02
C PHE A 447 -73.39 85.99 -0.39
N TYR A 448 -74.47 85.50 0.22
CA TYR A 448 -75.80 86.03 0.05
C TYR A 448 -76.31 86.59 1.37
N LYS A 449 -76.59 87.89 1.39
CA LYS A 449 -77.09 88.62 2.56
C LYS A 449 -78.53 89.09 2.30
N PRO A 450 -79.56 88.32 2.72
CA PRO A 450 -80.95 88.76 2.54
C PRO A 450 -81.29 90.00 3.39
N ASN A 451 -80.58 90.21 4.51
CA ASN A 451 -80.67 91.35 5.41
C ASN A 451 -79.31 91.61 6.10
N GLU A 452 -79.21 92.67 6.90
CA GLU A 452 -77.96 93.08 7.57
C GLU A 452 -77.44 92.07 8.61
N ASP A 453 -78.31 91.19 9.10
CA ASP A 453 -78.05 90.28 10.22
C ASP A 453 -77.80 88.84 9.79
N THR A 454 -78.13 88.45 8.55
CA THR A 454 -78.00 87.07 8.07
C THR A 454 -77.09 87.02 6.85
N THR A 455 -76.06 86.18 6.89
CA THR A 455 -75.20 85.89 5.74
C THR A 455 -75.17 84.39 5.49
N PHE A 456 -75.51 83.98 4.28
CA PHE A 456 -75.20 82.66 3.76
C PHE A 456 -73.88 82.74 3.00
N SER A 457 -72.95 81.82 3.25
CA SER A 457 -71.67 81.74 2.55
C SER A 457 -71.52 80.39 1.86
N VAL A 458 -70.92 80.42 0.68
CA VAL A 458 -70.47 79.23 -0.03
C VAL A 458 -69.12 79.54 -0.67
N GLY A 459 -68.16 78.64 -0.55
CA GLY A 459 -66.82 78.86 -1.07
C GLY A 459 -66.19 77.57 -1.58
N GLY A 460 -65.30 77.70 -2.55
CA GLY A 460 -64.55 76.59 -3.11
C GLY A 460 -63.12 76.98 -3.43
N THR A 461 -62.20 76.03 -3.34
CA THR A 461 -60.81 76.23 -3.78
C THR A 461 -60.63 75.90 -5.24
N ILE A 462 -59.72 76.62 -5.90
CA ILE A 462 -59.33 76.46 -7.30
C ILE A 462 -57.81 76.57 -7.45
N GLY A 463 -57.26 75.86 -8.45
CA GLY A 463 -55.84 75.96 -8.81
C GLY A 463 -54.89 75.06 -8.00
N GLY A 464 -55.40 74.31 -7.02
CA GLY A 464 -54.59 73.47 -6.11
C GLY A 464 -54.53 71.97 -6.45
N GLY A 465 -55.27 71.47 -7.43
CA GLY A 465 -55.36 70.03 -7.75
C GLY A 465 -56.23 69.21 -6.77
N GLU A 466 -56.33 69.62 -5.51
CA GLU A 466 -57.32 69.13 -4.55
C GLU A 466 -58.37 70.25 -4.30
N ASN A 467 -59.57 70.06 -4.84
CA ASN A 467 -60.64 71.05 -4.69
C ASN A 467 -61.38 70.83 -3.37
N MET A 468 -61.57 71.90 -2.61
CA MET A 468 -62.26 71.94 -1.33
C MET A 468 -63.51 72.80 -1.46
N PHE A 469 -64.50 72.55 -0.60
CA PHE A 469 -65.75 73.31 -0.57
C PHE A 469 -66.15 73.61 0.88
N ASN A 470 -66.68 74.81 1.13
CA ASN A 470 -67.29 75.19 2.39
C ASN A 470 -68.68 75.82 2.16
N ALA A 471 -69.54 75.71 3.17
CA ALA A 471 -70.81 76.41 3.22
C ALA A 471 -71.12 76.76 4.68
N GLY A 472 -71.69 77.94 4.91
CA GLY A 472 -71.96 78.44 6.25
C GLY A 472 -73.14 79.39 6.30
N VAL A 473 -73.66 79.58 7.50
CA VAL A 473 -74.63 80.63 7.81
C VAL A 473 -74.14 81.39 9.04
N SER A 474 -74.23 82.71 8.99
CA SER A 474 -73.85 83.60 10.10
C SER A 474 -75.02 84.51 10.44
N PHE A 475 -75.26 84.68 11.74
CA PHE A 475 -76.30 85.56 12.26
C PHE A 475 -75.70 86.60 13.22
N LYS A 476 -76.16 87.84 13.15
CA LYS A 476 -75.85 88.89 14.14
C LYS A 476 -76.96 88.95 15.19
N ILE A 477 -76.60 89.08 16.46
CA ILE A 477 -77.54 89.14 17.60
C ILE A 477 -77.18 90.36 18.46
N GLY A 478 -78.05 91.38 18.51
CA GLY A 478 -77.83 92.64 19.26
C GLY A 478 -78.95 93.69 19.08
N GLN A 479 -78.99 94.74 19.92
CA GLN A 479 -80.10 95.73 19.97
C GLN A 479 -80.25 96.51 18.65
N GLY A 480 -81.41 96.35 18.01
CA GLY A 480 -81.75 97.00 16.74
C GLY A 480 -81.84 98.51 16.85
N ASN A 481 -80.89 99.20 16.23
CA ASN A 481 -80.99 100.63 15.94
C ASN A 481 -81.59 100.80 14.53
N ASN A 482 -82.74 101.46 14.46
CA ASN A 482 -83.53 101.73 13.23
C ASN A 482 -82.89 102.75 12.28
N VAL A 483 -81.58 102.64 12.05
CA VAL A 483 -80.86 103.39 11.02
C VAL A 483 -80.01 102.38 10.26
N SER A 484 -80.50 101.94 9.09
CA SER A 484 -79.70 101.15 8.17
C SER A 484 -78.47 101.96 7.78
N ASN A 485 -77.28 101.43 8.09
CA ASN A 485 -75.99 102.07 7.78
C ASN A 485 -75.56 101.86 6.32
N SER A 486 -76.49 101.54 5.41
CA SER A 486 -76.22 101.54 3.98
C SER A 486 -75.82 102.95 3.54
N ARG A 487 -74.54 103.12 3.23
CA ARG A 487 -73.96 104.37 2.67
C ARG A 487 -74.70 104.81 1.40
N VAL A 488 -75.33 103.87 0.69
CA VAL A 488 -76.11 104.10 -0.53
C VAL A 488 -77.52 104.63 -0.23
N GLY A 489 -78.15 104.21 0.89
CA GLY A 489 -79.43 104.76 1.38
C GLY A 489 -79.34 106.21 1.91
N MET A 490 -78.16 106.62 2.39
CA MET A 490 -77.92 107.98 2.91
C MET A 490 -77.69 109.02 1.80
N ALA A 491 -77.25 108.60 0.61
CA ALA A 491 -76.99 109.48 -0.54
C ALA A 491 -78.26 109.91 -1.32
N LYS A 492 -79.35 109.12 -1.28
CA LYS A 492 -80.63 109.45 -1.93
C LYS A 492 -81.50 110.45 -1.14
N LYS A 493 -81.16 110.80 0.11
CA LYS A 493 -81.90 111.76 0.96
C LYS A 493 -81.35 113.19 0.96
N ILE A 494 -80.20 113.45 0.32
CA ILE A 494 -79.49 114.78 0.31
C ILE A 494 -79.65 115.54 -1.03
N LYS A 495 -80.48 115.05 -1.97
CA LYS A 495 -80.66 115.67 -3.30
C LYS A 495 -81.95 116.53 -3.46
N HIS A 496 -82.67 116.86 -2.37
CA HIS A 496 -83.96 117.55 -2.50
C HIS A 496 -84.28 118.59 -1.40
N LEU A 497 -83.30 119.36 -0.90
CA LEU A 497 -83.52 120.47 0.05
C LEU A 497 -82.37 121.52 0.06
N ARG A 498 -82.07 122.15 -1.09
CA ARG A 498 -81.14 123.30 -1.17
C ARG A 498 -81.52 124.38 -2.21
N GLU A 499 -82.81 124.53 -2.49
CA GLU A 499 -83.34 125.56 -3.40
C GLU A 499 -84.10 126.73 -2.72
N ASP A 500 -84.12 126.83 -1.37
CA ASP A 500 -84.93 127.84 -0.65
C ASP A 500 -84.17 128.93 0.15
N VAL A 501 -82.84 129.13 0.00
CA VAL A 501 -82.13 130.23 0.71
C VAL A 501 -81.20 130.99 -0.23
N ALA A 502 -81.77 131.79 -1.12
CA ALA A 502 -81.08 132.69 -2.04
C ALA A 502 -81.58 134.16 -1.97
N LYS A 503 -82.09 134.64 -0.83
CA LYS A 503 -82.60 136.03 -0.73
C LYS A 503 -82.38 136.77 0.60
N LEU A 504 -81.27 136.54 1.29
CA LEU A 504 -80.83 137.50 2.31
C LEU A 504 -79.30 137.47 2.42
N GLU A 505 -78.70 138.65 2.30
CA GLU A 505 -77.28 138.98 2.56
C GLU A 505 -76.32 139.13 1.37
N GLU A 506 -76.84 139.57 0.23
CA GLU A 506 -76.13 140.52 -0.68
C GLU A 506 -76.10 141.96 -0.08
N LEU A 507 -75.95 142.11 1.24
CA LEU A 507 -75.88 143.44 1.90
C LEU A 507 -74.99 143.50 3.15
N VAL A 508 -74.11 142.52 3.35
CA VAL A 508 -72.86 142.71 4.11
C VAL A 508 -71.72 142.21 3.23
N ASN A 509 -71.61 142.87 2.09
CA ASN A 509 -70.57 143.87 1.88
C ASN A 509 -69.31 143.21 1.31
N ARG A 510 -68.93 143.52 0.07
CA ARG A 510 -68.39 144.87 -0.24
C ARG A 510 -67.23 145.28 0.69
N GLN A 511 -66.54 144.28 1.24
CA GLN A 511 -65.18 144.28 1.77
C GLN A 511 -64.67 142.85 1.52
N SER A 512 -64.15 142.50 0.35
CA SER A 512 -62.69 142.49 0.20
C SER A 512 -62.28 142.24 -1.26
N GLN A 513 -62.88 143.00 -2.18
CA GLN A 513 -62.30 143.26 -3.52
C GLN A 513 -61.08 144.22 -3.44
N MET A 514 -60.28 144.17 -2.38
CA MET A 514 -59.16 145.09 -2.21
C MET A 514 -57.80 144.44 -1.94
N ILE A 515 -57.64 143.13 -2.11
CA ILE A 515 -56.30 142.53 -2.26
C ILE A 515 -56.27 141.66 -3.52
N ASN A 516 -56.64 142.33 -4.61
CA ASN A 516 -56.20 142.01 -5.96
C ASN A 516 -55.52 143.26 -6.55
N GLN A 517 -54.63 143.85 -5.75
CA GLN A 517 -53.60 144.79 -6.19
C GLN A 517 -52.36 144.48 -5.36
N LEU A 518 -51.24 144.25 -6.06
CA LEU A 518 -49.93 143.78 -5.59
C LEU A 518 -49.85 142.25 -5.49
N THR A 519 -49.40 141.43 -6.45
CA THR A 519 -48.58 141.53 -7.69
C THR A 519 -48.62 140.08 -8.24
N GLY A 520 -49.02 139.71 -9.46
CA GLY A 520 -48.56 140.18 -10.77
C GLY A 520 -47.93 139.00 -11.55
N GLN A 521 -48.67 138.48 -12.55
CA GLN A 521 -48.20 137.91 -13.84
C GLN A 521 -47.33 136.63 -13.96
N ASN A 522 -47.94 135.62 -14.61
CA ASN A 522 -47.35 134.71 -15.64
C ASN A 522 -46.87 135.51 -16.89
N PRO A 523 -46.16 134.97 -17.92
CA PRO A 523 -46.03 133.54 -18.35
C PRO A 523 -44.66 133.12 -18.97
N GLY A 524 -44.50 131.82 -19.32
CA GLY A 524 -43.50 131.35 -20.31
C GLY A 524 -43.24 129.83 -20.22
N THR A 525 -43.91 128.99 -21.01
CA THR A 525 -43.52 128.44 -22.35
C THR A 525 -42.78 127.09 -22.33
N ILE A 526 -43.38 126.13 -23.06
CA ILE A 526 -42.76 125.21 -24.04
C ILE A 526 -42.04 123.94 -23.54
N GLU A 527 -42.62 122.80 -23.96
CA GLU A 527 -41.98 121.57 -24.52
C GLU A 527 -40.95 120.83 -23.65
N SER A 528 -40.64 119.54 -23.78
CA SER A 528 -41.06 118.40 -24.60
C SER A 528 -40.14 117.26 -24.13
N LYS A 529 -40.64 116.03 -24.13
CA LYS A 529 -39.90 114.77 -24.23
C LYS A 529 -38.90 114.39 -23.13
N GLY A 530 -39.11 113.17 -22.64
CA GLY A 530 -38.05 112.37 -22.04
C GLY A 530 -38.65 111.28 -21.16
N SER A 531 -39.20 110.24 -21.78
CA SER A 531 -39.57 109.01 -21.10
C SER A 531 -38.32 108.36 -20.51
N GLU A 532 -38.14 108.42 -19.20
CA GLU A 532 -37.26 107.50 -18.47
C GLU A 532 -37.97 106.14 -18.47
N LEU A 533 -37.39 105.18 -19.20
CA LEU A 533 -37.98 103.84 -19.38
C LEU A 533 -37.60 102.86 -18.26
N PHE A 534 -36.55 103.14 -17.47
CA PHE A 534 -36.25 102.45 -16.20
C PHE A 534 -35.56 103.41 -15.20
N PRO A 535 -36.09 103.64 -13.97
CA PRO A 535 -35.53 104.56 -12.98
C PRO A 535 -34.16 104.17 -12.41
N ASP A 536 -33.76 102.90 -12.52
CA ASP A 536 -32.54 102.31 -11.93
C ASP A 536 -31.36 102.19 -12.90
N VAL A 537 -31.51 102.62 -14.17
CA VAL A 537 -30.44 102.65 -15.18
C VAL A 537 -30.29 104.07 -15.74
N PRO A 538 -29.55 104.96 -15.05
CA PRO A 538 -29.35 106.33 -15.49
C PRO A 538 -28.52 106.41 -16.78
N SER A 539 -28.67 107.51 -17.53
CA SER A 539 -28.05 107.72 -18.86
C SER A 539 -26.52 107.66 -18.89
N ASN A 540 -25.86 107.74 -17.73
CA ASN A 540 -24.41 107.60 -17.57
C ASN A 540 -23.96 106.17 -17.19
N HIS A 541 -24.87 105.21 -17.07
CA HIS A 541 -24.55 103.82 -16.76
C HIS A 541 -23.99 103.10 -18.01
N TRP A 542 -22.93 102.30 -17.86
CA TRP A 542 -22.26 101.62 -18.99
C TRP A 542 -23.20 100.72 -19.81
N ALA A 543 -24.23 100.18 -19.17
CA ALA A 543 -25.24 99.32 -19.80
C ALA A 543 -26.40 100.08 -20.45
N TYR A 544 -26.49 101.41 -20.28
CA TYR A 544 -27.65 102.20 -20.69
C TYR A 544 -27.97 102.08 -22.19
N GLU A 545 -26.96 102.20 -23.06
CA GLU A 545 -27.16 102.05 -24.51
C GLU A 545 -27.56 100.63 -24.91
N TYR A 546 -27.01 99.60 -24.24
CA TYR A 546 -27.30 98.20 -24.54
C TYR A 546 -28.69 97.78 -24.06
N VAL A 547 -29.07 98.19 -22.85
CA VAL A 547 -30.37 97.88 -22.24
C VAL A 547 -31.50 98.56 -23.01
N ASN A 548 -31.34 99.85 -23.37
CA ASN A 548 -32.33 100.53 -24.20
C ASN A 548 -32.49 99.87 -25.57
N LYS A 549 -31.38 99.47 -26.20
CA LYS A 549 -31.43 98.80 -27.51
C LYS A 549 -32.10 97.43 -27.45
N LEU A 550 -31.87 96.65 -26.39
CA LEU A 550 -32.52 95.35 -26.20
C LEU A 550 -34.00 95.47 -25.80
N HIS A 551 -34.35 96.52 -25.06
CA HIS A 551 -35.72 96.86 -24.72
C HIS A 551 -36.52 97.29 -25.97
N ASP A 552 -35.94 98.16 -26.81
CA ASP A 552 -36.58 98.60 -28.06
C ASP A 552 -36.79 97.44 -29.05
N LEU A 553 -35.95 96.40 -28.97
CA LEU A 553 -36.08 95.15 -29.74
C LEU A 553 -37.03 94.12 -29.09
N GLY A 554 -37.58 94.40 -27.90
CA GLY A 554 -38.47 93.50 -27.17
C GLY A 554 -37.80 92.23 -26.64
N ILE A 555 -36.47 92.21 -26.57
CA ILE A 555 -35.68 91.05 -26.11
C ILE A 555 -35.64 90.99 -24.58
N VAL A 556 -35.57 92.16 -23.93
CA VAL A 556 -35.64 92.29 -22.47
C VAL A 556 -36.78 93.23 -22.10
N GLU A 557 -37.62 92.79 -21.17
CA GLU A 557 -38.68 93.60 -20.55
C GLU A 557 -38.29 93.74 -19.07
N GLY A 558 -38.32 94.96 -18.53
CA GLY A 558 -38.05 95.18 -17.10
C GLY A 558 -39.19 94.65 -16.22
N TYR A 559 -39.04 94.85 -14.91
CA TYR A 559 -39.97 94.32 -13.92
C TYR A 559 -41.25 95.16 -13.80
N PRO A 560 -42.34 94.59 -13.24
CA PRO A 560 -43.64 95.28 -13.13
C PRO A 560 -43.62 96.58 -12.29
N ASP A 561 -42.57 96.78 -11.49
CA ASP A 561 -42.32 97.98 -10.70
C ASP A 561 -41.61 99.10 -11.49
N GLY A 562 -41.25 98.82 -12.75
CA GLY A 562 -40.65 99.78 -13.67
C GLY A 562 -39.12 99.81 -13.66
N ASN A 563 -38.43 98.92 -12.92
CA ASN A 563 -36.96 98.83 -12.86
C ASN A 563 -36.39 97.72 -13.77
N PHE A 564 -35.10 97.77 -14.06
CA PHE A 564 -34.35 96.74 -14.81
C PHE A 564 -33.66 95.69 -13.90
N ASP A 565 -33.26 96.07 -12.68
CA ASP A 565 -32.60 95.24 -11.66
C ASP A 565 -31.35 94.47 -12.14
N GLY A 566 -30.44 95.16 -12.85
CA GLY A 566 -29.27 94.55 -13.50
C GLY A 566 -28.24 93.87 -12.59
N ASN A 567 -28.32 94.07 -11.26
CA ASN A 567 -27.43 93.44 -10.27
C ASN A 567 -28.02 92.15 -9.66
N ARG A 568 -29.23 91.76 -10.05
CA ARG A 568 -29.88 90.53 -9.56
C ARG A 568 -29.37 89.31 -10.34
N MET A 569 -29.17 88.19 -9.66
CA MET A 569 -28.95 86.93 -10.36
C MET A 569 -30.21 86.55 -11.14
N MET A 570 -30.05 86.30 -12.45
CA MET A 570 -31.11 85.86 -13.34
C MET A 570 -31.33 84.36 -13.18
N THR A 571 -32.59 83.91 -13.13
CA THR A 571 -32.88 82.48 -13.11
C THR A 571 -32.65 81.86 -14.50
N ARG A 572 -32.35 80.55 -14.55
CA ARG A 572 -32.19 79.83 -15.82
C ARG A 572 -33.40 79.98 -16.75
N TYR A 573 -34.62 80.04 -16.21
CA TYR A 573 -35.85 80.27 -16.99
C TYR A 573 -35.96 81.68 -17.57
N GLU A 574 -35.53 82.70 -16.83
CA GLU A 574 -35.49 84.09 -17.33
C GLU A 574 -34.44 84.24 -18.43
N LEU A 575 -33.30 83.58 -18.29
CA LEU A 575 -32.27 83.53 -19.34
C LEU A 575 -32.77 82.77 -20.58
N ALA A 576 -33.44 81.64 -20.41
CA ALA A 576 -34.05 80.88 -21.51
C ALA A 576 -35.10 81.72 -22.27
N ALA A 577 -35.88 82.55 -21.58
CA ALA A 577 -36.83 83.47 -22.22
C ALA A 577 -36.14 84.57 -23.04
N VAL A 578 -35.02 85.12 -22.56
CA VAL A 578 -34.19 86.08 -23.31
C VAL A 578 -33.57 85.44 -24.54
N VAL A 579 -33.04 84.22 -24.42
CA VAL A 579 -32.49 83.43 -25.54
C VAL A 579 -33.56 83.14 -26.59
N TYR A 580 -34.76 82.75 -26.18
CA TYR A 580 -35.88 82.50 -27.08
C TYR A 580 -36.32 83.77 -27.84
N ARG A 581 -36.42 84.92 -27.14
CA ARG A 581 -36.75 86.21 -27.76
C ARG A 581 -35.67 86.68 -28.74
N ALA A 582 -34.40 86.46 -28.42
CA ALA A 582 -33.29 86.78 -29.32
C ALA A 582 -33.33 85.94 -30.61
N ILE A 583 -33.65 84.64 -30.53
CA ILE A 583 -33.81 83.77 -31.70
C ILE A 583 -34.98 84.25 -32.57
N MET A 584 -36.13 84.56 -31.96
CA MET A 584 -37.32 85.08 -32.67
C MET A 584 -37.13 86.47 -33.28
N ALA A 585 -36.27 87.32 -32.68
CA ALA A 585 -35.89 88.62 -33.21
C ALA A 585 -34.87 88.54 -34.37
N GLY A 586 -34.54 87.33 -34.85
CA GLY A 586 -33.73 87.13 -36.05
C GLY A 586 -32.25 86.88 -35.80
N ALA A 587 -31.83 86.54 -34.58
CA ALA A 587 -30.44 86.19 -34.28
C ALA A 587 -29.94 84.97 -35.10
N ALA A 588 -30.81 84.00 -35.39
CA ALA A 588 -30.51 82.83 -36.23
C ALA A 588 -30.28 83.17 -37.72
N SER A 589 -30.72 84.35 -38.16
CA SER A 589 -30.55 84.85 -39.53
C SER A 589 -29.40 85.85 -39.69
N ASN A 590 -28.61 86.08 -38.63
CA ASN A 590 -27.45 86.97 -38.68
C ASN A 590 -26.26 86.26 -39.35
N ALA A 591 -25.83 86.77 -40.52
CA ALA A 591 -24.76 86.19 -41.32
C ALA A 591 -23.40 86.11 -40.59
N THR A 592 -23.19 86.89 -39.53
CA THR A 592 -21.95 86.86 -38.73
C THR A 592 -21.90 85.73 -37.69
N LEU A 593 -23.00 85.01 -37.47
CA LEU A 593 -23.13 83.89 -36.52
C LEU A 593 -23.28 82.52 -37.22
N GLN A 594 -23.29 82.49 -38.55
CA GLN A 594 -23.34 81.23 -39.30
C GLN A 594 -21.98 80.55 -39.31
N GLY A 595 -21.86 79.44 -38.57
CA GLY A 595 -20.64 78.62 -38.47
C GLY A 595 -20.08 78.49 -37.05
N ASP A 596 -20.68 79.15 -36.07
CA ASP A 596 -20.38 78.95 -34.65
C ASP A 596 -21.58 78.26 -33.97
N ASP A 597 -21.43 76.98 -33.61
CA ASP A 597 -22.45 76.13 -32.96
C ASP A 597 -22.92 76.67 -31.60
N THR A 598 -22.45 77.84 -31.16
CA THR A 598 -22.83 78.50 -29.91
C THR A 598 -24.35 78.68 -29.78
N LEU A 599 -25.07 79.04 -30.86
CA LEU A 599 -26.53 79.21 -30.81
C LEU A 599 -27.26 77.87 -30.62
N ASP A 600 -26.80 76.82 -31.30
CA ASP A 600 -27.36 75.47 -31.22
C ASP A 600 -27.04 74.80 -29.87
N ARG A 601 -25.85 75.05 -29.31
CA ARG A 601 -25.49 74.63 -27.96
C ARG A 601 -26.34 75.32 -26.91
N LEU A 602 -26.61 76.62 -27.06
CA LEU A 602 -27.50 77.35 -26.15
C LEU A 602 -28.94 76.84 -26.26
N ALA A 603 -29.43 76.61 -27.48
CA ALA A 603 -30.76 76.05 -27.72
C ALA A 603 -30.92 74.62 -27.15
N ASN A 604 -29.86 73.81 -27.21
CA ASN A 604 -29.84 72.47 -26.61
C ASN A 604 -29.73 72.51 -25.08
N GLU A 605 -28.87 73.37 -24.51
CA GLU A 605 -28.67 73.52 -23.07
C GLU A 605 -29.93 74.00 -22.33
N PHE A 606 -30.75 74.82 -23.00
CA PHE A 606 -32.05 75.27 -22.48
C PHE A 606 -33.23 74.52 -23.12
N SER A 607 -33.00 73.39 -23.79
CA SER A 607 -34.05 72.69 -24.56
C SER A 607 -35.21 72.20 -23.69
N ASP A 608 -34.95 71.90 -22.42
CA ASP A 608 -35.99 71.50 -21.47
C ASP A 608 -36.85 72.69 -21.04
N GLU A 609 -36.27 73.87 -20.85
CA GLU A 609 -37.00 75.10 -20.54
C GLU A 609 -37.73 75.68 -21.75
N LEU A 610 -37.14 75.58 -22.96
CA LEU A 610 -37.73 76.07 -24.21
C LEU A 610 -39.02 75.31 -24.61
N LYS A 611 -39.19 74.05 -24.19
CA LYS A 611 -40.43 73.27 -24.40
C LYS A 611 -41.66 73.90 -23.73
N TYR A 612 -41.44 74.71 -22.70
CA TYR A 612 -42.51 75.35 -21.93
C TYR A 612 -42.76 76.80 -22.36
N ILE A 613 -42.08 77.29 -23.39
CA ILE A 613 -42.23 78.64 -23.93
C ILE A 613 -42.93 78.58 -25.29
N ARG A 614 -44.05 79.28 -25.45
CA ARG A 614 -44.78 79.36 -26.72
C ARG A 614 -45.07 80.81 -27.14
N VAL A 615 -45.14 81.05 -28.45
CA VAL A 615 -45.55 82.35 -29.00
C VAL A 615 -47.05 82.35 -29.24
N ASP A 616 -47.77 83.20 -28.51
CA ASP A 616 -49.17 83.49 -28.81
C ASP A 616 -49.24 84.74 -29.70
N THR A 617 -49.98 84.67 -30.81
CA THR A 617 -50.23 85.85 -31.65
C THR A 617 -51.35 86.69 -31.01
N VAL A 618 -51.03 87.94 -30.65
CA VAL A 618 -51.94 88.85 -29.95
C VAL A 618 -52.69 89.75 -30.93
N LYS A 619 -52.10 90.09 -32.07
CA LYS A 619 -52.75 90.89 -33.11
C LYS A 619 -52.25 90.52 -34.50
N LYS A 620 -53.18 90.40 -35.46
CA LYS A 620 -52.91 90.22 -36.89
C LYS A 620 -53.24 91.50 -37.65
N ASP A 621 -52.54 91.77 -38.74
CA ASP A 621 -52.91 92.85 -39.68
C ASP A 621 -54.10 92.44 -40.56
N LYS A 622 -54.51 93.33 -41.47
CA LYS A 622 -55.66 93.11 -42.36
C LYS A 622 -55.46 91.98 -43.38
N ASP A 623 -54.23 91.52 -43.59
CA ASP A 623 -53.87 90.46 -44.54
C ASP A 623 -53.59 89.12 -43.83
N GLY A 624 -53.81 89.05 -42.52
CA GLY A 624 -53.71 87.82 -41.73
C GLY A 624 -52.31 87.49 -41.23
N ASN A 625 -51.33 88.37 -41.43
CA ASN A 625 -49.98 88.20 -40.91
C ASN A 625 -49.89 88.67 -39.45
N PRO A 626 -49.12 88.00 -38.58
CA PRO A 626 -48.94 88.42 -37.19
C PRO A 626 -48.17 89.75 -37.12
N VAL A 627 -48.72 90.75 -36.42
CA VAL A 627 -48.03 92.04 -36.20
C VAL A 627 -47.71 92.32 -34.73
N ILE A 628 -48.36 91.63 -33.80
CA ILE A 628 -47.97 91.64 -32.38
C ILE A 628 -48.02 90.21 -31.88
N GLN A 629 -46.87 89.72 -31.42
CA GLN A 629 -46.70 88.40 -30.81
C GLN A 629 -46.24 88.58 -29.37
N ARG A 630 -46.76 87.77 -28.45
CA ARG A 630 -46.30 87.73 -27.05
C ARG A 630 -45.81 86.33 -26.71
N VAL A 631 -44.63 86.27 -26.12
CA VAL A 631 -44.05 85.04 -25.61
C VAL A 631 -44.67 84.74 -24.25
N ARG A 632 -45.26 83.56 -24.10
CA ARG A 632 -45.88 83.12 -22.85
C ARG A 632 -45.27 81.80 -22.41
N ILE A 633 -44.96 81.70 -21.12
CA ILE A 633 -44.57 80.43 -20.49
C ILE A 633 -45.87 79.67 -20.18
N VAL A 634 -45.94 78.40 -20.57
CA VAL A 634 -47.08 77.52 -20.27
C VAL A 634 -46.97 77.11 -18.79
N PRO A 635 -47.90 77.52 -17.93
CA PRO A 635 -47.85 77.17 -16.52
C PRO A 635 -48.54 75.83 -16.33
N GLU A 636 -47.89 74.73 -16.73
CA GLU A 636 -48.26 73.40 -16.27
C GLU A 636 -47.13 72.82 -15.41
N ASN A 637 -47.41 72.78 -14.11
CA ASN A 637 -46.66 72.12 -13.04
C ASN A 637 -45.33 72.77 -12.61
N LYS A 638 -45.42 73.97 -12.02
CA LYS A 638 -44.50 74.32 -10.92
C LYS A 638 -44.98 73.59 -9.66
N ASP A 639 -44.36 72.45 -9.37
CA ASP A 639 -43.97 71.98 -8.03
C ASP A 639 -43.34 70.59 -8.17
N LYS A 640 -42.14 70.59 -8.78
CA LYS A 640 -41.04 69.65 -8.57
C LYS A 640 -39.81 70.24 -9.26
N TYR A 641 -39.14 71.16 -8.56
CA TYR A 641 -37.68 71.27 -8.33
C TYR A 641 -37.42 72.48 -7.43
#